data_AF-A0A8H5Y9J2-F1
#
_entry.id   AF-A0A8H5Y9J2-F1
#
_cell.length_a   1.000
_cell.length_b   1.000
_cell.length_c   1.000
_cell.angle_alpha   90.00
_cell.angle_beta   90.00
_cell.angle_gamma   90.00
#
_symmetry.space_group_name_H-M   'P 1'
#
loop_
_entity.id
_entity.type
_entity.pdbx_description
1 polymer ?
#
loop_
_entity_poly.entity_id
_entity_poly.type
_entity_poly.pdbx_seq_one_letter_code
_entity_poly.pdbx_strand_id
1 'polypeptide(L)'
;MVRATALVLLFISVVAAAIGDGGHQRVEKRADDASDLATRAEFITFSKHLAQVRAAKYEHYSSTPVRNKDAFVKIQQHILRMYGGVTKPDKVLSYMETDDYVDCLPFMQQPTIHLLNLTDEDVKPTANVSFPDFPKSDGPQPVEMLWQVNMSDPYGNNMKCKEGTVPLMRLTLEYMTKFGDLEGLFRKPALPEPSVKKGTATGRKRGESADCTHIREIGRDFAGFGDRYIGASTAINIWKPAATFSLSQLWLVFEASSPSADQSVESGWAVVHPDANPRTFIYFMSRSEPRVGCWNTMCEGFVVTGSALHVGRAFSRVSSFSTTDQWEVGHVWILGGGRWVLFRRTGGVFSEIGFYPTSLFGSTGMASGANRVDFGGEVCDWLTPGTYGQMGSGRKSEAGFGFAAYQRDTGARTFSLVGLEEDSATGRHHAPLNAHPNALLFHCVQESGNVDTRGRGRICRNAVLRFQDCRMLYAREMENTLAKLAPLLEGIFRKVMQGGHLSRFNWSRFFLTKANKSLKSFKEQWNKFNKDALARAFYAGSRPPIVDLYKAVASGTISQDHLLHTLDEIPFANLDVTLGAIPWNLVFLAANPEHQCYILDEVREWKQSPKGEDFNNYFTDSTTYLSACISKSSRLRPLAAFSVPQAILTDRVINGYLFPAGTNFIVDA
;
A
#
# COMPACT_ATOMS: atom_id res chain seq x y z
N MET A 1 6.50 -34.95 43.52
CA MET A 1 7.08 -33.63 43.15
C MET A 1 5.98 -32.57 43.25
N VAL A 2 5.50 -32.35 44.47
CA VAL A 2 4.47 -31.36 44.84
C VAL A 2 4.98 -30.75 46.13
N ARG A 3 5.75 -29.65 46.05
CA ARG A 3 6.11 -28.77 47.18
C ARG A 3 6.91 -27.49 46.83
N ALA A 4 6.89 -27.01 45.57
CA ALA A 4 7.61 -25.79 45.20
C ALA A 4 6.71 -24.60 44.77
N THR A 5 5.41 -24.81 44.53
CA THR A 5 4.52 -23.75 44.01
C THR A 5 3.85 -22.90 45.09
N ALA A 6 3.96 -23.28 46.38
CA ALA A 6 3.27 -22.62 47.48
C ALA A 6 4.05 -21.46 48.14
N LEU A 7 5.36 -21.33 47.88
CA LEU A 7 6.20 -20.29 48.51
C LEU A 7 6.28 -18.98 47.73
N VAL A 8 5.96 -18.98 46.43
CA VAL A 8 6.03 -17.77 45.59
C VAL A 8 4.76 -16.91 45.72
N LEU A 9 3.61 -17.52 45.99
CA LEU A 9 2.35 -16.80 46.17
C LEU A 9 2.24 -16.11 47.55
N LEU A 10 2.92 -16.63 48.57
CA LEU A 10 2.94 -16.04 49.91
C LEU A 10 3.80 -14.76 50.00
N PHE A 11 4.73 -14.55 49.06
CA PHE A 11 5.57 -13.35 49.01
C PHE A 11 4.87 -12.17 48.32
N ILE A 12 3.94 -12.44 47.40
CA ILE A 12 3.17 -11.40 46.67
C ILE A 12 2.05 -10.83 47.55
N SER A 13 1.48 -11.64 48.45
CA SER A 13 0.41 -11.20 49.36
C SER A 13 0.90 -10.31 50.51
N VAL A 14 2.16 -10.40 50.90
CA VAL A 14 2.73 -9.61 52.02
C VAL A 14 3.18 -8.21 51.59
N VAL A 15 3.51 -8.01 50.30
CA VAL A 15 3.87 -6.69 49.76
C VAL A 15 2.63 -5.84 49.44
N ALA A 16 1.48 -6.46 49.14
CA ALA A 16 0.22 -5.76 48.89
C ALA A 16 -0.47 -5.24 50.17
N ALA A 17 -0.04 -5.69 51.36
CA ALA A 17 -0.65 -5.35 52.65
C ALA A 17 0.07 -4.20 53.40
N ALA A 18 1.15 -3.62 52.85
CA ALA A 18 1.96 -2.59 53.52
C ALA A 18 1.73 -1.16 53.01
N ILE A 19 0.72 -0.93 52.16
CA ILE A 19 0.29 0.42 51.78
C ILE A 19 -1.23 0.50 51.95
N GLY A 20 -1.64 0.62 53.22
CA GLY A 20 -2.92 1.24 53.57
C GLY A 20 -2.90 2.73 53.23
N ASP A 21 -3.90 3.53 53.48
CA ASP A 21 -5.18 3.41 54.18
C ASP A 21 -5.91 4.73 53.84
N GLY A 22 -7.23 4.75 53.75
CA GLY A 22 -7.91 5.99 53.34
C GLY A 22 -9.39 5.91 52.99
N GLY A 23 -10.19 5.25 53.83
CA GLY A 23 -11.59 5.59 54.14
C GLY A 23 -12.54 6.03 53.02
N HIS A 24 -13.33 5.09 52.50
CA HIS A 24 -14.62 5.37 51.87
C HIS A 24 -15.70 5.63 52.93
N GLN A 25 -16.10 6.89 53.11
CA GLN A 25 -17.39 7.23 53.69
C GLN A 25 -18.45 7.32 52.58
N ARG A 26 -19.45 6.45 52.71
CA ARG A 26 -20.67 6.40 51.91
C ARG A 26 -21.56 7.57 52.35
N VAL A 27 -21.78 8.54 51.46
CA VAL A 27 -22.82 9.56 51.61
C VAL A 27 -23.80 9.38 50.47
N GLU A 28 -25.00 8.93 50.83
CA GLU A 28 -26.19 9.02 49.99
C GLU A 28 -26.39 10.48 49.58
N LYS A 29 -26.29 10.77 48.29
CA LYS A 29 -26.65 12.10 47.77
C LYS A 29 -28.12 12.08 47.35
N ARG A 30 -28.91 12.65 48.25
CA ARG A 30 -30.28 13.15 48.07
C ARG A 30 -30.43 13.85 46.72
N ALA A 31 -31.56 13.59 46.07
CA ALA A 31 -32.13 14.49 45.08
C ALA A 31 -32.33 15.85 45.75
N ASP A 32 -31.64 16.86 45.23
CA ASP A 32 -32.00 18.28 45.19
C ASP A 32 -30.75 19.01 44.69
N ASP A 33 -30.80 19.50 43.45
CA ASP A 33 -30.28 20.82 43.06
C ASP A 33 -30.59 21.07 41.58
N ALA A 34 -31.72 21.73 41.38
CA ALA A 34 -32.09 22.43 40.16
C ALA A 34 -31.24 23.70 39.98
N SER A 35 -29.91 23.58 39.87
CA SER A 35 -29.01 24.74 39.82
C SER A 35 -27.80 24.62 38.86
N ASP A 36 -27.84 23.74 37.87
CA ASP A 36 -26.84 23.72 36.79
C ASP A 36 -27.46 23.97 35.41
N LEU A 37 -28.23 25.06 35.31
CA LEU A 37 -28.36 25.81 34.06
C LEU A 37 -27.04 26.55 33.82
N ALA A 38 -25.98 25.79 33.57
CA ALA A 38 -24.76 26.32 32.99
C ALA A 38 -25.15 27.15 31.76
N THR A 39 -24.72 28.40 31.75
CA THR A 39 -25.01 29.41 30.74
C THR A 39 -24.61 28.84 29.38
N ARG A 40 -25.55 28.22 28.67
CA ARG A 40 -25.28 27.64 27.35
C ARG A 40 -24.85 28.81 26.47
N ALA A 41 -23.62 28.74 25.95
CA ALA A 41 -23.11 29.75 25.02
C ALA A 41 -24.15 29.99 23.92
N GLU A 42 -24.39 31.24 23.54
CA GLU A 42 -25.40 31.57 22.54
C GLU A 42 -25.12 30.82 21.22
N PHE A 43 -26.14 30.18 20.65
CA PHE A 43 -26.02 29.52 19.35
C PHE A 43 -25.70 30.54 18.24
N ILE A 44 -24.63 30.30 17.49
CA ILE A 44 -24.18 31.22 16.43
C ILE A 44 -24.78 30.78 15.10
N THR A 45 -25.80 31.52 14.64
CA THR A 45 -26.39 31.32 13.30
C THR A 45 -25.36 31.60 12.19
N PHE A 46 -25.60 31.04 11.00
CA PHE A 46 -24.71 31.23 9.85
C PHE A 46 -24.50 32.71 9.49
N SER A 47 -25.57 33.52 9.46
CA SER A 47 -25.44 34.95 9.17
C SER A 47 -24.67 35.72 10.24
N LYS A 48 -24.89 35.40 11.52
CA LYS A 48 -24.12 35.98 12.64
C LYS A 48 -22.65 35.61 12.53
N HIS A 49 -22.35 34.36 12.19
CA HIS A 49 -20.99 33.91 11.95
C HIS A 49 -20.32 34.71 10.82
N LEU A 50 -20.97 34.88 9.66
CA LEU A 50 -20.41 35.69 8.57
C LEU A 50 -20.20 37.16 8.98
N ALA A 51 -21.11 37.74 9.77
CA ALA A 51 -20.93 39.08 10.31
C ALA A 51 -19.72 39.16 11.26
N GLN A 52 -19.54 38.16 12.13
CA GLN A 52 -18.39 38.06 13.02
C GLN A 52 -17.08 37.92 12.23
N VAL A 53 -17.05 37.09 11.18
CA VAL A 53 -15.87 36.95 10.31
C VAL A 53 -15.53 38.28 9.65
N ARG A 54 -16.52 39.03 9.13
CA ARG A 54 -16.28 40.37 8.52
C ARG A 54 -15.77 41.40 9.52
N ALA A 55 -16.27 41.37 10.75
CA ALA A 55 -15.91 42.32 11.80
C ALA A 55 -14.62 41.94 12.55
N ALA A 56 -14.15 40.70 12.40
CA ALA A 56 -12.98 40.19 13.09
C ALA A 56 -11.72 40.98 12.73
N LYS A 57 -10.90 41.24 13.74
CA LYS A 57 -9.62 41.92 13.59
C LYS A 57 -8.50 41.00 14.03
N TYR A 58 -7.33 41.16 13.42
CA TYR A 58 -6.14 40.36 13.72
C TYR A 58 -5.81 40.36 15.23
N GLU A 59 -6.03 41.49 15.90
CA GLU A 59 -5.71 41.66 17.31
C GLU A 59 -6.44 40.64 18.21
N HIS A 60 -7.66 40.24 17.85
CA HIS A 60 -8.43 39.22 18.58
C HIS A 60 -7.84 37.80 18.43
N TYR A 61 -7.09 37.56 17.37
CA TYR A 61 -6.48 36.27 17.03
C TYR A 61 -4.95 36.29 17.14
N SER A 62 -4.37 37.39 17.64
CA SER A 62 -2.92 37.55 17.75
C SER A 62 -2.27 36.57 18.75
N SER A 63 -3.07 35.92 19.59
CA SER A 63 -2.66 34.84 20.49
C SER A 63 -2.66 33.45 19.83
N THR A 64 -3.27 33.30 18.66
CA THR A 64 -3.24 32.04 17.92
C THR A 64 -1.95 31.96 17.08
N PRO A 65 -1.59 30.77 16.56
CA PRO A 65 -0.39 30.59 15.76
C PRO A 65 -0.36 31.28 14.39
N VAL A 66 -1.36 32.10 14.03
CA VAL A 66 -1.40 32.81 12.75
C VAL A 66 -0.16 33.69 12.56
N ARG A 67 0.53 33.54 11.42
CA ARG A 67 1.91 34.06 11.24
C ARG A 67 2.01 35.57 11.39
N ASN A 68 1.07 36.30 10.80
CA ASN A 68 1.04 37.75 10.77
C ASN A 68 -0.36 38.24 10.35
N LYS A 69 -0.54 39.57 10.36
CA LYS A 69 -1.78 40.23 9.97
C LYS A 69 -2.20 39.90 8.54
N ASP A 70 -1.27 39.78 7.60
CA ASP A 70 -1.57 39.48 6.20
C ASP A 70 -2.10 38.05 6.04
N ALA A 71 -1.50 37.08 6.72
CA ALA A 71 -1.98 35.70 6.77
C ALA A 71 -3.39 35.62 7.36
N PHE A 72 -3.66 36.36 8.45
CA PHE A 72 -5.00 36.45 9.02
C PHE A 72 -6.02 37.02 8.03
N VAL A 73 -5.69 38.13 7.36
CA VAL A 73 -6.59 38.74 6.35
C VAL A 73 -6.85 37.77 5.21
N LYS A 74 -5.85 37.02 4.74
CA LYS A 74 -6.05 35.98 3.72
C LYS A 74 -6.98 34.87 4.19
N ILE A 75 -6.84 34.39 5.43
CA ILE A 75 -7.75 33.39 6.02
C ILE A 75 -9.18 33.95 6.11
N GLN A 76 -9.34 35.18 6.61
CA GLN A 76 -10.63 35.87 6.69
C GLN A 76 -11.29 36.00 5.31
N GLN A 77 -10.55 36.47 4.32
CA GLN A 77 -11.00 36.60 2.94
C GLN A 77 -11.36 35.25 2.33
N HIS A 78 -10.60 34.20 2.63
CA HIS A 78 -10.90 32.85 2.15
C HIS A 78 -12.24 32.33 2.66
N ILE A 79 -12.54 32.49 3.95
CA ILE A 79 -13.87 32.12 4.51
C ILE A 79 -14.98 32.88 3.79
N LEU A 80 -14.83 34.20 3.63
CA LEU A 80 -15.82 35.03 2.95
C LEU A 80 -15.98 34.66 1.47
N ARG A 81 -14.89 34.28 0.80
CA ARG A 81 -14.90 33.80 -0.60
C ARG A 81 -15.63 32.46 -0.71
N MET A 82 -15.33 31.51 0.17
CA MET A 82 -15.98 30.19 0.19
C MET A 82 -17.50 30.30 0.33
N TYR A 83 -17.99 31.23 1.14
CA TYR A 83 -19.43 31.46 1.35
C TYR A 83 -20.04 32.54 0.44
N GLY A 84 -19.29 33.06 -0.54
CA GLY A 84 -19.73 34.16 -1.41
C GLY A 84 -20.95 33.83 -2.28
N GLY A 85 -21.17 32.55 -2.59
CA GLY A 85 -22.32 32.08 -3.37
C GLY A 85 -23.65 31.99 -2.60
N VAL A 86 -23.63 32.18 -1.27
CA VAL A 86 -24.82 32.03 -0.43
C VAL A 86 -25.65 33.32 -0.43
N THR A 87 -26.80 33.27 -1.10
CA THR A 87 -27.66 34.45 -1.35
C THR A 87 -28.54 34.86 -0.17
N LYS A 88 -28.91 33.90 0.70
CA LYS A 88 -29.82 34.13 1.85
C LYS A 88 -29.23 33.57 3.13
N PRO A 89 -28.14 34.17 3.66
CA PRO A 89 -27.44 33.63 4.82
C PRO A 89 -28.31 33.52 6.08
N ASP A 90 -29.30 34.40 6.27
CA ASP A 90 -30.24 34.34 7.41
C ASP A 90 -31.21 33.15 7.37
N LYS A 91 -31.30 32.46 6.22
CA LYS A 91 -32.16 31.28 6.04
C LYS A 91 -31.38 29.97 6.09
N VAL A 92 -30.06 30.03 6.20
CA VAL A 92 -29.22 28.82 6.34
C VAL A 92 -29.49 28.23 7.73
N LEU A 93 -29.93 26.98 7.74
CA LEU A 93 -30.07 26.22 8.97
C LEU A 93 -28.70 25.69 9.36
N SER A 94 -28.39 25.75 10.65
CA SER A 94 -27.17 25.23 11.21
C SER A 94 -27.51 24.32 12.38
N TYR A 95 -26.64 23.36 12.65
CA TYR A 95 -26.69 22.55 13.87
C TYR A 95 -25.27 22.32 14.38
N MET A 96 -25.16 21.96 15.65
CA MET A 96 -23.90 21.49 16.22
C MET A 96 -23.82 19.97 16.20
N GLU A 97 -22.69 19.46 15.75
CA GLU A 97 -22.35 18.05 15.87
C GLU A 97 -21.05 17.92 16.65
N THR A 98 -21.11 17.22 17.79
CA THR A 98 -20.02 17.21 18.78
C THR A 98 -19.65 18.66 19.16
N ASP A 99 -18.54 19.17 18.65
CA ASP A 99 -18.05 20.52 18.92
C ASP A 99 -18.00 21.43 17.67
N ASP A 100 -18.52 20.97 16.53
CA ASP A 100 -18.45 21.70 15.26
C ASP A 100 -19.83 22.19 14.81
N TYR A 101 -19.85 23.39 14.22
CA TYR A 101 -21.02 23.85 13.47
C TYR A 101 -21.05 23.21 12.09
N VAL A 102 -22.24 22.75 11.69
CA VAL A 102 -22.54 22.29 10.33
C VAL A 102 -23.63 23.17 9.75
N ASP A 103 -23.39 23.66 8.54
CA ASP A 103 -24.30 24.55 7.82
C ASP A 103 -24.97 23.82 6.65
N CYS A 104 -26.30 23.89 6.60
CA CYS A 104 -27.11 23.32 5.53
C CYS A 104 -27.27 24.34 4.40
N LEU A 105 -26.35 24.31 3.45
CA LEU A 105 -26.35 25.22 2.30
C LEU A 105 -27.25 24.70 1.19
N PRO A 106 -27.98 25.56 0.44
CA PRO A 106 -28.65 25.13 -0.78
C PRO A 106 -27.65 24.46 -1.73
N PHE A 107 -28.03 23.33 -2.33
CA PHE A 107 -27.11 22.49 -3.10
C PHE A 107 -26.28 23.29 -4.12
N MET A 108 -26.92 24.12 -4.96
CA MET A 108 -26.25 24.94 -5.98
C MET A 108 -25.48 26.15 -5.44
N GLN A 109 -25.60 26.48 -4.15
CA GLN A 109 -24.92 27.61 -3.51
C GLN A 109 -23.72 27.17 -2.66
N GLN A 110 -23.37 25.88 -2.68
CA GLN A 110 -22.18 25.38 -1.99
C GLN A 110 -20.88 25.93 -2.63
N PRO A 111 -19.78 26.05 -1.86
CA PRO A 111 -18.56 26.75 -2.28
C PRO A 111 -17.99 26.27 -3.61
N THR A 112 -17.83 24.95 -3.78
CA THR A 112 -17.19 24.37 -4.97
C THR A 112 -17.99 24.67 -6.26
N ILE A 113 -19.32 24.57 -6.22
CA ILE A 113 -20.16 24.86 -7.39
C ILE A 113 -20.01 26.33 -7.79
N HIS A 114 -20.09 27.23 -6.81
CA HIS A 114 -19.95 28.66 -7.06
C HIS A 114 -18.55 29.04 -7.55
N LEU A 115 -17.49 28.58 -6.89
CA LEU A 115 -16.12 29.00 -7.19
C LEU A 115 -15.56 28.39 -8.48
N LEU A 116 -16.04 27.20 -8.88
CA LEU A 116 -15.67 26.57 -10.14
C LEU A 116 -16.67 26.85 -11.28
N ASN A 117 -17.72 27.66 -11.02
CA ASN A 117 -18.80 27.95 -11.96
C ASN A 117 -19.42 26.67 -12.58
N LEU A 118 -19.68 25.64 -11.75
CA LEU A 118 -20.27 24.39 -12.22
C LEU A 118 -21.74 24.61 -12.58
N THR A 119 -22.15 24.04 -13.72
CA THR A 119 -23.53 24.09 -14.22
C THR A 119 -24.36 22.94 -13.66
N ASP A 120 -25.68 22.99 -13.88
CA ASP A 120 -26.57 21.86 -13.55
C ASP A 120 -26.13 20.56 -14.22
N GLU A 121 -25.55 20.63 -15.43
CA GLU A 121 -25.05 19.46 -16.17
C GLU A 121 -23.84 18.81 -15.46
N ASP A 122 -22.91 19.63 -14.98
CA ASP A 122 -21.68 19.16 -14.30
C ASP A 122 -21.98 18.43 -12.99
N VAL A 123 -23.13 18.71 -12.38
CA VAL A 123 -23.52 18.19 -11.07
C VAL A 123 -24.63 17.13 -11.13
N LYS A 124 -25.17 16.82 -12.31
CA LYS A 124 -26.17 15.75 -12.50
C LYS A 124 -25.65 14.41 -11.97
N PRO A 125 -26.40 13.63 -11.17
CA PRO A 125 -25.92 12.34 -10.65
C PRO A 125 -25.46 11.36 -11.73
N THR A 126 -24.44 10.54 -11.45
CA THR A 126 -23.99 9.51 -12.40
C THR A 126 -25.02 8.38 -12.43
N ALA A 127 -25.62 8.10 -13.59
CA ALA A 127 -26.51 6.95 -13.74
C ALA A 127 -25.73 5.62 -13.77
N ASN A 128 -26.28 4.57 -13.15
CA ASN A 128 -25.80 3.19 -13.18
C ASN A 128 -24.37 2.96 -12.65
N VAL A 129 -24.19 3.17 -11.34
CA VAL A 129 -22.97 2.76 -10.64
C VAL A 129 -23.10 1.30 -10.20
N SER A 130 -22.29 0.41 -10.78
CA SER A 130 -22.13 -0.95 -10.27
C SER A 130 -21.11 -0.99 -9.14
N PHE A 131 -21.54 -1.46 -7.97
CA PHE A 131 -20.67 -1.68 -6.83
C PHE A 131 -20.07 -3.09 -6.90
N PRO A 132 -18.81 -3.29 -6.47
CA PRO A 132 -18.25 -4.63 -6.35
C PRO A 132 -19.03 -5.44 -5.30
N ASP A 133 -19.23 -6.72 -5.58
CA ASP A 133 -19.74 -7.66 -4.58
C ASP A 133 -18.67 -7.85 -3.50
N PHE A 134 -18.98 -7.42 -2.28
CA PHE A 134 -18.10 -7.61 -1.15
C PHE A 134 -18.22 -9.06 -0.67
N PRO A 135 -17.14 -9.86 -0.69
CA PRO A 135 -17.20 -11.22 -0.19
C PRO A 135 -17.59 -11.19 1.29
N LYS A 136 -18.63 -11.94 1.66
CA LYS A 136 -18.96 -12.16 3.06
C LYS A 136 -17.79 -12.92 3.70
N SER A 137 -17.15 -12.33 4.71
CA SER A 137 -16.09 -13.02 5.43
C SER A 137 -16.69 -14.09 6.34
N ASP A 138 -16.09 -15.28 6.42
CA ASP A 138 -16.41 -16.25 7.46
C ASP A 138 -15.61 -15.88 8.72
N GLY A 139 -16.25 -15.26 9.71
CA GLY A 139 -15.62 -14.81 10.95
C GLY A 139 -16.49 -13.87 11.80
N PRO A 140 -16.01 -13.42 12.99
CA PRO A 140 -16.67 -12.37 13.76
C PRO A 140 -16.78 -11.13 12.88
N GLN A 141 -18.01 -10.70 12.60
CA GLN A 141 -18.22 -9.54 11.73
C GLN A 141 -17.98 -8.26 12.52
N PRO A 142 -17.07 -7.39 12.07
CA PRO A 142 -16.99 -6.05 12.61
C PRO A 142 -18.30 -5.30 12.33
N VAL A 143 -18.61 -4.36 13.21
CA VAL A 143 -19.83 -3.55 13.13
C VAL A 143 -19.56 -2.37 12.20
N GLU A 144 -20.28 -2.32 11.08
CA GLU A 144 -20.26 -1.14 10.23
C GLU A 144 -20.80 0.07 10.97
N MET A 145 -20.12 1.20 10.83
CA MET A 145 -20.51 2.44 11.48
C MET A 145 -21.88 2.91 11.00
N LEU A 146 -22.89 2.79 11.85
CA LEU A 146 -24.20 3.39 11.65
C LEU A 146 -24.19 4.85 12.14
N TRP A 147 -24.28 5.78 11.20
CA TRP A 147 -24.38 7.20 11.52
C TRP A 147 -25.73 7.50 12.15
N GLN A 148 -25.72 8.02 13.37
CA GLN A 148 -26.95 8.52 13.97
C GLN A 148 -27.40 9.76 13.18
N VAL A 149 -28.53 9.60 12.50
CA VAL A 149 -29.21 10.64 11.72
C VAL A 149 -30.53 10.95 12.43
N ASN A 150 -30.96 12.21 12.42
CA ASN A 150 -32.15 12.71 13.14
C ASN A 150 -31.99 12.78 14.67
N MET A 151 -30.82 13.19 15.14
CA MET A 151 -30.66 13.63 16.53
C MET A 151 -30.94 15.12 16.64
N SER A 152 -31.25 15.59 17.85
CA SER A 152 -31.21 17.02 18.16
C SER A 152 -29.85 17.37 18.74
N ASP A 153 -29.26 18.45 18.28
CA ASP A 153 -28.06 19.02 18.88
C ASP A 153 -28.37 19.57 20.29
N PRO A 154 -27.34 19.99 21.06
CA PRO A 154 -27.56 20.62 22.35
C PRO A 154 -28.61 21.74 22.32
N TYR A 155 -28.68 22.52 21.25
CA TYR A 155 -29.58 23.68 21.12
C TYR A 155 -30.98 23.32 20.61
N GLY A 156 -31.28 22.04 20.38
CA GLY A 156 -32.57 21.55 19.89
C GLY A 156 -32.71 21.56 18.36
N ASN A 157 -31.63 21.86 17.61
CA ASN A 157 -31.65 21.83 16.15
C ASN A 157 -31.54 20.39 15.65
N ASN A 158 -32.27 20.06 14.58
CA ASN A 158 -32.16 18.74 13.95
C ASN A 158 -30.82 18.59 13.21
N MET A 159 -30.05 17.56 13.58
CA MET A 159 -28.75 17.20 13.01
C MET A 159 -28.91 16.47 11.66
N LYS A 160 -29.63 17.10 10.74
CA LYS A 160 -29.83 16.64 9.36
C LYS A 160 -30.29 17.81 8.48
N CYS A 161 -29.73 17.92 7.28
CA CYS A 161 -30.16 18.93 6.34
C CYS A 161 -31.45 18.53 5.61
N LYS A 162 -32.26 19.53 5.28
CA LYS A 162 -33.49 19.32 4.51
C LYS A 162 -33.15 18.96 3.06
N GLU A 163 -34.10 18.34 2.38
CA GLU A 163 -33.98 18.10 0.95
C GLU A 163 -33.68 19.40 0.18
N GLY A 164 -32.80 19.32 -0.82
CA GLY A 164 -32.27 20.48 -1.55
C GLY A 164 -31.15 21.25 -0.83
N THR A 165 -30.76 20.84 0.39
CA THR A 165 -29.62 21.40 1.11
C THR A 165 -28.60 20.33 1.50
N VAL A 166 -27.33 20.71 1.60
CA VAL A 166 -26.20 19.81 1.89
C VAL A 166 -25.43 20.29 3.14
N PRO A 167 -25.00 19.37 4.02
CA PRO A 167 -24.24 19.69 5.23
C PRO A 167 -22.77 19.96 4.88
N LEU A 168 -22.27 21.13 5.24
CA LEU A 168 -20.85 21.46 5.21
C LEU A 168 -20.38 21.87 6.61
N MET A 169 -19.24 21.36 7.06
CA MET A 169 -18.64 21.87 8.30
C MET A 169 -18.27 23.33 8.11
N ARG A 170 -18.59 24.14 9.12
CA ARG A 170 -18.35 25.58 9.10
C ARG A 170 -16.86 25.88 9.15
N LEU A 171 -16.40 26.75 8.27
CA LEU A 171 -15.05 27.31 8.31
C LEU A 171 -14.99 28.41 9.35
N THR A 172 -14.14 28.28 10.36
CA THR A 172 -14.03 29.24 11.46
C THR A 172 -12.64 29.85 11.55
N LEU A 173 -12.56 31.12 11.95
CA LEU A 173 -11.28 31.79 12.18
C LEU A 173 -10.53 31.11 13.33
N GLU A 174 -11.26 30.67 14.35
CA GLU A 174 -10.76 29.96 15.53
C GLU A 174 -10.03 28.67 15.14
N TYR A 175 -10.54 27.94 14.14
CA TYR A 175 -9.89 26.74 13.64
C TYR A 175 -8.75 27.08 12.67
N MET A 176 -9.02 27.88 11.64
CA MET A 176 -8.07 28.09 10.54
C MET A 176 -6.83 28.88 10.95
N THR A 177 -6.93 29.80 11.91
CA THR A 177 -5.77 30.57 12.40
C THR A 177 -4.78 29.72 13.21
N LYS A 178 -5.13 28.47 13.51
CA LYS A 178 -4.20 27.52 14.13
C LYS A 178 -3.04 27.15 13.19
N PHE A 179 -3.23 27.22 11.87
CA PHE A 179 -2.31 26.62 10.88
C PHE A 179 -1.26 27.60 10.32
N GLY A 180 -1.08 28.77 10.94
CA GLY A 180 -0.13 29.79 10.49
C GLY A 180 -0.66 30.60 9.30
N ASP A 181 -0.98 29.95 8.18
CA ASP A 181 -1.55 30.52 6.96
C ASP A 181 -2.34 29.47 6.14
N LEU A 182 -2.87 29.86 4.97
CA LEU A 182 -3.64 28.97 4.09
C LEU A 182 -2.79 27.84 3.49
N GLU A 183 -1.49 28.07 3.25
CA GLU A 183 -0.61 27.03 2.71
C GLU A 183 -0.41 25.92 3.74
N GLY A 184 -0.16 26.28 5.00
CA GLY A 184 -0.08 25.34 6.12
C GLY A 184 -1.39 24.60 6.37
N LEU A 185 -2.54 25.28 6.24
CA LEU A 185 -3.87 24.68 6.39
C LEU A 185 -4.16 23.61 5.32
N PHE A 186 -3.74 23.85 4.08
CA PHE A 186 -4.07 23.01 2.94
C PHE A 186 -3.06 21.88 2.70
N ARG A 187 -1.86 21.96 3.28
CA ARG A 187 -0.84 20.92 3.20
C ARG A 187 -1.24 19.66 3.97
N LYS A 188 -0.70 18.51 3.57
CA LYS A 188 -0.77 17.24 4.33
C LYS A 188 0.60 16.93 4.95
N PRO A 189 0.70 16.75 6.28
CA PRO A 189 -0.38 16.79 7.24
C PRO A 189 -0.70 18.26 7.58
N ALA A 190 -1.97 18.61 7.72
CA ALA A 190 -2.32 19.95 8.17
C ALA A 190 -2.06 20.00 9.67
N LEU A 191 -1.23 20.94 10.14
CA LEU A 191 -1.03 21.14 11.56
C LEU A 191 -1.30 22.58 12.02
N PRO A 192 -1.83 22.71 13.23
CA PRO A 192 -1.62 23.89 14.03
C PRO A 192 -0.13 24.18 14.24
N GLU A 193 0.37 25.38 13.91
CA GLU A 193 1.73 25.75 14.28
C GLU A 193 1.84 25.77 15.82
N PRO A 194 2.84 25.11 16.43
CA PRO A 194 2.99 25.14 17.87
C PRO A 194 3.22 26.59 18.32
N SER A 195 2.50 27.01 19.35
CA SER A 195 2.72 28.31 19.99
C SER A 195 4.12 28.31 20.61
N VAL A 196 5.14 28.72 19.85
CA VAL A 196 6.47 28.94 20.41
C VAL A 196 6.33 30.11 21.37
N LYS A 197 6.23 29.80 22.68
CA LYS A 197 6.35 30.80 23.74
C LYS A 197 7.63 31.59 23.45
N LYS A 198 7.55 32.93 23.44
CA LYS A 198 8.72 33.82 23.38
C LYS A 198 9.63 33.49 24.58
N GLY A 199 10.55 32.55 24.39
CA GLY A 199 11.38 32.02 25.46
C GLY A 199 12.62 31.39 24.87
N THR A 200 13.73 32.11 25.02
CA THR A 200 15.15 31.73 24.99
C THR A 200 15.50 30.24 24.83
N ALA A 201 15.19 29.64 23.68
CA ALA A 201 15.79 28.39 23.23
C ALA A 201 16.66 28.70 22.02
N THR A 202 17.97 28.59 22.23
CA THR A 202 19.03 28.77 21.26
C THR A 202 18.82 27.88 20.03
N GLY A 203 18.74 28.46 18.84
CA GLY A 203 19.16 27.80 17.60
C GLY A 203 18.14 27.65 16.46
N ARG A 204 16.83 27.79 16.66
CA ARG A 204 15.87 27.72 15.53
C ARG A 204 15.69 29.08 14.85
N LYS A 205 16.12 29.19 13.60
CA LYS A 205 15.84 30.38 12.76
C LYS A 205 14.33 30.52 12.58
N ARG A 206 13.84 31.74 12.75
CA ARG A 206 12.45 32.14 12.51
C ARG A 206 12.16 31.98 11.01
N GLY A 207 11.41 30.94 10.61
CA GLY A 207 11.00 30.72 9.22
C GLY A 207 11.14 29.30 8.67
N GLU A 208 11.80 28.37 9.38
CA GLU A 208 11.74 26.94 9.00
C GLU A 208 10.43 26.35 9.51
N SER A 209 9.47 26.11 8.60
CA SER A 209 8.32 25.27 8.92
C SER A 209 8.87 23.94 9.37
N ALA A 210 8.38 23.43 10.51
CA ALA A 210 8.64 22.04 10.82
C ALA A 210 8.05 21.24 9.64
N ASP A 211 8.88 20.55 8.87
CA ASP A 211 8.46 19.41 8.06
C ASP A 211 8.73 18.17 8.90
N CYS A 212 7.74 17.30 9.05
CA CYS A 212 7.89 16.06 9.77
C CYS A 212 8.16 14.97 8.78
N THR A 213 8.94 14.02 9.23
CA THR A 213 9.10 12.78 8.51
C THR A 213 7.83 11.93 8.71
N HIS A 214 7.08 11.72 7.63
CA HIS A 214 5.99 10.75 7.61
C HIS A 214 6.54 9.34 7.67
N ILE A 215 5.99 8.52 8.56
CA ILE A 215 6.10 7.06 8.47
C ILE A 215 4.80 6.51 7.92
N ARG A 216 4.93 5.59 6.97
CA ARG A 216 3.81 4.95 6.29
C ARG A 216 3.90 3.44 6.42
N GLU A 217 2.77 2.81 6.64
CA GLU A 217 2.60 1.36 6.48
C GLU A 217 1.51 1.15 5.43
N ILE A 218 1.90 0.63 4.26
CA ILE A 218 1.05 0.62 3.06
C ILE A 218 1.07 -0.71 2.33
N GLY A 219 -0.10 -1.13 1.87
CA GLY A 219 -0.27 -2.02 0.72
C GLY A 219 -0.49 -1.16 -0.51
N ARG A 220 0.31 -1.35 -1.56
CA ARG A 220 0.25 -0.59 -2.81
C ARG A 220 -0.45 -1.40 -3.90
N ASP A 221 -0.74 -0.84 -5.07
CA ASP A 221 -0.90 -1.54 -6.36
C ASP A 221 -0.68 -0.57 -7.51
N PHE A 222 -0.13 -1.06 -8.62
CA PHE A 222 0.09 -0.25 -9.82
C PHE A 222 -0.63 -0.85 -11.01
N ALA A 223 -1.26 0.03 -11.79
CA ALA A 223 -1.97 -0.37 -12.97
C ALA A 223 -0.99 -1.00 -13.98
N GLY A 224 -1.46 -2.00 -14.73
CA GLY A 224 -0.71 -2.58 -15.83
C GLY A 224 -0.32 -1.53 -16.88
N PHE A 225 0.68 -1.83 -17.70
CA PHE A 225 1.10 -0.91 -18.77
C PHE A 225 -0.07 -0.62 -19.72
N GLY A 226 -0.45 0.65 -19.82
CA GLY A 226 -1.61 1.08 -20.62
C GLY A 226 -2.95 1.03 -19.88
N ASP A 227 -3.00 0.55 -18.64
CA ASP A 227 -4.21 0.51 -17.82
C ASP A 227 -4.27 1.70 -16.84
N ARG A 228 -5.47 1.97 -16.34
CA ARG A 228 -5.75 2.95 -15.27
C ARG A 228 -6.72 2.38 -14.27
N TYR A 229 -6.52 2.67 -12.98
CA TYR A 229 -7.55 2.49 -11.98
C TYR A 229 -8.64 3.55 -12.14
N ILE A 230 -9.86 3.10 -12.32
CA ILE A 230 -11.08 3.92 -12.38
C ILE A 230 -11.93 3.75 -11.12
N GLY A 231 -11.40 3.09 -10.10
CA GLY A 231 -12.05 3.00 -8.80
C GLY A 231 -11.32 2.07 -7.84
N ALA A 232 -11.60 2.23 -6.56
CA ALA A 232 -11.09 1.38 -5.51
C ALA A 232 -12.02 1.38 -4.29
N SER A 233 -11.99 0.32 -3.50
CA SER A 233 -12.79 0.15 -2.29
C SER A 233 -11.95 -0.35 -1.12
N THR A 234 -12.32 0.01 0.10
CA THR A 234 -11.76 -0.55 1.34
C THR A 234 -12.75 -0.40 2.49
N ALA A 235 -12.75 -1.33 3.44
CA ALA A 235 -13.34 -1.16 4.76
C ALA A 235 -12.21 -0.94 5.78
N ILE A 236 -12.22 0.24 6.40
CA ILE A 236 -11.15 0.68 7.30
C ILE A 236 -11.66 0.58 8.74
N ASN A 237 -10.97 -0.21 9.55
CA ASN A 237 -11.29 -0.27 10.97
C ASN A 237 -10.90 1.05 11.67
N ILE A 238 -11.70 1.49 12.66
CA ILE A 238 -11.60 2.80 13.31
C ILE A 238 -10.92 2.66 14.67
N TRP A 239 -9.84 3.40 14.93
CA TRP A 239 -9.17 3.45 16.24
C TRP A 239 -8.97 4.89 16.71
N LYS A 240 -8.72 5.07 18.01
CA LYS A 240 -8.29 6.35 18.61
C LYS A 240 -6.84 6.23 19.10
N PRO A 241 -5.84 6.30 18.19
CA PRO A 241 -4.44 6.24 18.57
C PRO A 241 -4.00 7.45 19.41
N ALA A 242 -3.11 7.20 20.37
CA ALA A 242 -2.37 8.27 21.04
C ALA A 242 -1.28 8.81 20.08
N ALA A 243 -1.62 9.81 19.27
CA ALA A 243 -0.71 10.43 18.31
C ALA A 243 -1.05 11.91 18.09
N THR A 244 -0.02 12.72 17.79
CA THR A 244 -0.21 14.10 17.32
C THR A 244 -0.83 14.15 15.94
N PHE A 245 -0.48 13.17 15.09
CA PHE A 245 -1.09 12.95 13.79
C PHE A 245 -1.04 11.46 13.45
N SER A 246 -2.20 10.87 13.14
CA SER A 246 -2.32 9.53 12.59
C SER A 246 -3.51 9.47 11.65
N LEU A 247 -3.38 8.72 10.57
CA LEU A 247 -4.51 8.43 9.70
C LEU A 247 -4.47 6.99 9.16
N SER A 248 -5.61 6.54 8.67
CA SER A 248 -5.76 5.32 7.87
C SER A 248 -6.65 5.63 6.69
N GLN A 249 -6.22 5.29 5.47
CA GLN A 249 -6.84 5.79 4.25
C GLN A 249 -6.66 4.87 3.03
N LEU A 250 -7.40 5.24 1.98
CA LEU A 250 -7.29 4.77 0.61
C LEU A 250 -6.79 5.94 -0.25
N TRP A 251 -5.77 5.69 -1.06
CA TRP A 251 -5.29 6.63 -2.06
C TRP A 251 -5.52 6.09 -3.46
N LEU A 252 -6.06 6.92 -4.35
CA LEU A 252 -5.91 6.73 -5.79
C LEU A 252 -5.01 7.84 -6.30
N VAL A 253 -3.88 7.46 -6.90
CA VAL A 253 -2.80 8.37 -7.26
C VAL A 253 -2.47 8.21 -8.73
N PHE A 254 -2.30 9.34 -9.39
CA PHE A 254 -1.54 9.43 -10.62
C PHE A 254 -0.13 9.88 -10.27
N GLU A 255 0.80 8.93 -10.26
CA GLU A 255 2.23 9.17 -10.10
C GLU A 255 2.79 9.66 -11.43
N ALA A 256 3.21 10.92 -11.46
CA ALA A 256 3.79 11.56 -12.63
C ALA A 256 5.31 11.36 -12.67
N SER A 257 5.95 11.65 -13.80
CA SER A 257 7.41 11.56 -13.92
C SER A 257 8.15 12.53 -12.99
N SER A 258 7.48 13.60 -12.56
CA SER A 258 7.94 14.49 -11.49
C SER A 258 7.02 14.32 -10.28
N PRO A 259 7.56 14.06 -9.08
CA PRO A 259 6.76 14.03 -7.85
C PRO A 259 6.03 15.35 -7.57
N SER A 260 6.44 16.47 -8.21
CA SER A 260 5.73 17.75 -8.13
C SER A 260 4.36 17.75 -8.82
N ALA A 261 4.17 16.86 -9.78
CA ALA A 261 2.99 16.78 -10.63
C ALA A 261 2.03 15.62 -10.26
N ASP A 262 2.30 14.92 -9.15
CA ASP A 262 1.43 13.87 -8.62
C ASP A 262 0.04 14.43 -8.30
N GLN A 263 -0.98 13.67 -8.68
CA GLN A 263 -2.38 14.00 -8.45
C GLN A 263 -3.03 12.87 -7.67
N SER A 264 -3.93 13.18 -6.75
CA SER A 264 -4.59 12.13 -5.95
C SER A 264 -6.00 12.51 -5.56
N VAL A 265 -6.80 11.47 -5.30
CA VAL A 265 -8.01 11.54 -4.47
C VAL A 265 -7.86 10.52 -3.34
N GLU A 266 -8.14 10.95 -2.12
CA GLU A 266 -7.84 10.21 -0.91
C GLU A 266 -9.03 10.28 0.03
N SER A 267 -9.31 9.19 0.74
CA SER A 267 -10.34 9.17 1.78
C SER A 267 -10.02 8.19 2.90
N GLY A 268 -10.47 8.49 4.10
CA GLY A 268 -10.23 7.64 5.25
C GLY A 268 -10.64 8.30 6.56
N TRP A 269 -9.92 7.99 7.64
CA TRP A 269 -10.05 8.67 8.92
C TRP A 269 -8.70 9.18 9.43
N ALA A 270 -8.73 10.30 10.16
CA ALA A 270 -7.56 10.93 10.74
C ALA A 270 -7.83 11.38 12.18
N VAL A 271 -6.77 11.36 12.99
CA VAL A 271 -6.64 12.00 14.29
C VAL A 271 -5.56 13.06 14.15
N VAL A 272 -5.91 14.32 14.45
CA VAL A 272 -5.00 15.47 14.30
C VAL A 272 -4.60 16.10 15.65
N HIS A 273 -4.95 15.45 16.77
CA HIS A 273 -4.50 15.75 18.13
C HIS A 273 -4.70 14.50 19.03
N PRO A 274 -3.88 14.28 20.08
CA PRO A 274 -3.92 13.04 20.88
C PRO A 274 -5.27 12.71 21.52
N ASP A 275 -6.06 13.73 21.86
CA ASP A 275 -7.35 13.55 22.55
C ASP A 275 -8.56 13.65 21.61
N ALA A 276 -8.34 13.97 20.33
CA ALA A 276 -9.41 14.12 19.36
C ALA A 276 -10.01 12.76 18.99
N ASN A 277 -11.33 12.71 18.86
CA ASN A 277 -11.97 11.56 18.23
C ASN A 277 -11.55 11.48 16.76
N PRO A 278 -11.33 10.27 16.20
CA PRO A 278 -11.03 10.12 14.79
C PRO A 278 -12.17 10.71 13.96
N ARG A 279 -11.80 11.37 12.87
CA ARG A 279 -12.72 12.03 11.94
C ARG A 279 -12.53 11.48 10.56
N THR A 280 -13.65 11.30 9.84
CA THR A 280 -13.58 11.05 8.41
C THR A 280 -12.89 12.21 7.71
N PHE A 281 -12.11 11.92 6.69
CA PHE A 281 -11.55 12.97 5.85
C PHE A 281 -11.52 12.56 4.38
N ILE A 282 -11.43 13.58 3.55
CA ILE A 282 -10.98 13.48 2.17
C ILE A 282 -9.81 14.43 1.97
N TYR A 283 -8.93 14.08 1.05
CA TYR A 283 -7.85 14.93 0.58
C TYR A 283 -7.68 14.75 -0.92
N PHE A 284 -7.34 15.81 -1.64
CA PHE A 284 -6.96 15.69 -3.04
C PHE A 284 -5.75 16.55 -3.33
N MET A 285 -4.99 16.15 -4.35
CA MET A 285 -3.92 16.95 -4.94
C MET A 285 -4.27 17.23 -6.40
N SER A 286 -4.39 18.51 -6.74
CA SER A 286 -4.73 18.98 -8.09
C SER A 286 -3.49 19.22 -8.95
N ARG A 287 -3.73 19.61 -10.22
CA ARG A 287 -2.70 19.94 -11.21
C ARG A 287 -1.93 21.24 -10.92
N SER A 288 -2.48 22.17 -10.14
CA SER A 288 -2.01 23.56 -10.15
C SER A 288 -0.56 23.69 -9.72
N GLU A 289 0.20 24.61 -10.32
CA GLU A 289 1.45 25.13 -9.74
C GLU A 289 1.15 26.52 -9.15
N PRO A 290 1.44 26.77 -7.86
CA PRO A 290 1.94 25.79 -6.89
C PRO A 290 0.89 24.71 -6.59
N ARG A 291 1.37 23.51 -6.25
CA ARG A 291 0.54 22.34 -5.93
C ARG A 291 -0.53 22.69 -4.91
N VAL A 292 -1.81 22.64 -5.28
CA VAL A 292 -2.92 22.83 -4.35
C VAL A 292 -3.40 21.46 -3.90
N GLY A 293 -3.00 21.09 -2.69
CA GLY A 293 -3.65 20.05 -1.91
C GLY A 293 -4.79 20.66 -1.09
N CYS A 294 -5.75 19.86 -0.63
CA CYS A 294 -6.82 20.40 0.21
C CYS A 294 -7.55 19.33 1.01
N TRP A 295 -7.80 19.64 2.28
CA TRP A 295 -8.57 18.80 3.20
C TRP A 295 -10.06 19.10 3.12
N ASN A 296 -10.87 18.05 3.08
CA ASN A 296 -12.34 18.14 3.20
C ASN A 296 -12.92 19.19 2.24
N THR A 297 -13.74 20.10 2.76
CA THR A 297 -14.31 21.26 2.06
C THR A 297 -13.66 22.56 2.54
N MET A 298 -12.38 22.51 2.96
CA MET A 298 -11.65 23.70 3.44
C MET A 298 -11.30 24.65 2.29
N CYS A 299 -11.35 24.19 1.06
CA CYS A 299 -11.19 24.96 -0.18
C CYS A 299 -12.20 24.47 -1.24
N GLU A 300 -12.20 25.09 -2.41
CA GLU A 300 -12.91 24.60 -3.59
C GLU A 300 -12.35 23.27 -4.10
N GLY A 301 -13.23 22.34 -4.45
CA GLY A 301 -12.84 21.13 -5.16
C GLY A 301 -13.85 19.99 -5.00
N PHE A 302 -14.33 19.75 -3.78
CA PHE A 302 -15.29 18.69 -3.52
C PHE A 302 -16.73 19.22 -3.54
N VAL A 303 -17.62 18.57 -4.28
CA VAL A 303 -19.06 18.83 -4.29
C VAL A 303 -19.74 17.81 -3.39
N VAL A 304 -20.41 18.26 -2.33
CA VAL A 304 -21.21 17.40 -1.45
C VAL A 304 -22.58 17.19 -2.07
N THR A 305 -23.06 15.95 -2.12
CA THR A 305 -24.32 15.59 -2.79
C THR A 305 -25.41 15.06 -1.86
N GLY A 306 -25.04 14.47 -0.71
CA GLY A 306 -25.98 13.95 0.29
C GLY A 306 -26.44 15.01 1.31
N SER A 307 -27.63 14.83 1.89
CA SER A 307 -28.20 15.74 2.91
C SER A 307 -27.97 15.30 4.38
N ALA A 308 -27.42 14.10 4.59
CA ALA A 308 -27.30 13.49 5.92
C ALA A 308 -25.86 13.18 6.36
N LEU A 309 -24.92 13.02 5.43
CA LEU A 309 -23.53 12.68 5.71
C LEU A 309 -22.61 13.75 5.12
N HIS A 310 -21.63 14.19 5.90
CA HIS A 310 -20.57 15.09 5.44
C HIS A 310 -19.19 14.52 5.76
N VAL A 311 -18.18 15.09 5.10
CA VAL A 311 -16.76 14.84 5.39
C VAL A 311 -16.32 15.65 6.61
N GLY A 312 -15.27 15.20 7.32
CA GLY A 312 -14.82 15.83 8.57
C GLY A 312 -15.58 15.39 9.82
N ARG A 313 -16.61 14.55 9.66
CA ARG A 313 -17.46 14.06 10.75
C ARG A 313 -16.69 13.15 11.71
N ALA A 314 -16.83 13.39 13.02
CA ALA A 314 -16.24 12.55 14.08
C ALA A 314 -17.00 11.23 14.25
N PHE A 315 -16.26 10.16 14.53
CA PHE A 315 -16.89 8.89 14.89
C PHE A 315 -17.33 8.90 16.35
N SER A 316 -18.56 8.43 16.60
CA SER A 316 -19.10 8.26 17.95
C SER A 316 -18.63 6.98 18.62
N ARG A 317 -18.14 6.00 17.84
CA ARG A 317 -17.61 4.72 18.31
C ARG A 317 -16.32 4.39 17.58
N VAL A 318 -15.43 3.72 18.28
CA VAL A 318 -14.12 3.26 17.79
C VAL A 318 -13.92 1.82 18.26
N SER A 319 -13.07 1.07 17.58
CA SER A 319 -12.65 -0.26 18.02
C SER A 319 -12.00 -0.21 19.40
N SER A 320 -12.20 -1.27 20.18
CA SER A 320 -11.46 -1.53 21.42
C SER A 320 -10.63 -2.81 21.31
N PHE A 321 -9.76 -3.07 22.29
CA PHE A 321 -8.93 -4.29 22.31
C PHE A 321 -9.77 -5.53 22.64
N SER A 322 -10.60 -5.95 21.69
CA SER A 322 -11.56 -7.04 21.79
C SER A 322 -11.89 -7.57 20.39
N THR A 323 -12.19 -8.86 20.28
CA THR A 323 -12.66 -9.48 19.03
C THR A 323 -14.13 -9.16 18.71
N THR A 324 -14.88 -8.57 19.63
CA THR A 324 -16.34 -8.34 19.46
C THR A 324 -16.73 -6.88 19.28
N ASP A 325 -15.86 -5.94 19.64
CA ASP A 325 -16.12 -4.50 19.59
C ASP A 325 -15.17 -3.85 18.56
N GLN A 326 -15.32 -4.28 17.31
CA GLN A 326 -14.57 -3.78 16.15
C GLN A 326 -15.49 -2.94 15.27
N TRP A 327 -15.12 -1.68 15.03
CA TRP A 327 -15.90 -0.73 14.24
C TRP A 327 -15.18 -0.36 12.95
N GLU A 328 -15.91 -0.24 11.85
CA GLU A 328 -15.33 0.07 10.55
C GLU A 328 -16.17 1.03 9.70
N VAL A 329 -15.50 1.64 8.73
CA VAL A 329 -16.09 2.53 7.73
C VAL A 329 -15.65 2.13 6.32
N GLY A 330 -16.62 1.87 5.46
CA GLY A 330 -16.35 1.55 4.05
C GLY A 330 -16.17 2.81 3.20
N HIS A 331 -15.15 2.82 2.35
CA HIS A 331 -14.86 3.88 1.39
C HIS A 331 -14.78 3.27 -0.01
N VAL A 332 -15.43 3.90 -0.98
CA VAL A 332 -15.36 3.51 -2.39
C VAL A 332 -15.21 4.74 -3.26
N TRP A 333 -14.18 4.77 -4.09
CA TRP A 333 -13.99 5.77 -5.13
C TRP A 333 -14.32 5.17 -6.50
N ILE A 334 -15.03 5.93 -7.33
CA ILE A 334 -15.34 5.53 -8.71
C ILE A 334 -15.17 6.74 -9.64
N LEU A 335 -14.44 6.56 -10.73
CA LEU A 335 -14.35 7.51 -11.84
C LEU A 335 -15.44 7.20 -12.86
N GLY A 336 -16.32 8.17 -13.11
CA GLY A 336 -17.38 8.05 -14.11
C GLY A 336 -18.06 9.38 -14.39
N GLY A 337 -18.48 9.59 -15.65
CA GLY A 337 -19.17 10.83 -16.05
C GLY A 337 -18.37 12.10 -15.77
N GLY A 338 -17.04 12.06 -15.95
CA GLY A 338 -16.16 13.21 -15.70
C GLY A 338 -15.94 13.54 -14.22
N ARG A 339 -16.15 12.59 -13.30
CA ARG A 339 -16.05 12.83 -11.85
C ARG A 339 -15.47 11.65 -11.10
N TRP A 340 -14.71 11.94 -10.06
CA TRP A 340 -14.35 10.99 -9.00
C TRP A 340 -15.37 11.07 -7.89
N VAL A 341 -16.20 10.04 -7.77
CA VAL A 341 -17.31 9.98 -6.81
C VAL A 341 -16.92 9.13 -5.60
N LEU A 342 -17.12 9.66 -4.40
CA LEU A 342 -16.92 8.96 -3.13
C LEU A 342 -18.25 8.40 -2.63
N PHE A 343 -18.28 7.10 -2.38
CA PHE A 343 -19.34 6.42 -1.67
C PHE A 343 -18.86 5.90 -0.32
N ARG A 344 -19.80 5.82 0.63
CA ARG A 344 -19.58 5.23 1.94
C ARG A 344 -20.51 4.04 2.14
N ARG A 345 -19.96 2.92 2.65
CA ARG A 345 -20.74 1.73 3.02
C ARG A 345 -21.23 1.88 4.46
N THR A 346 -22.53 1.76 4.67
CA THR A 346 -23.15 1.82 6.00
C THR A 346 -24.34 0.87 6.04
N GLY A 347 -24.28 -0.15 6.90
CA GLY A 347 -25.33 -1.17 7.00
C GLY A 347 -25.54 -1.94 5.69
N GLY A 348 -24.47 -2.12 4.90
CA GLY A 348 -24.52 -2.74 3.57
C GLY A 348 -25.05 -1.84 2.44
N VAL A 349 -25.40 -0.57 2.73
CA VAL A 349 -25.87 0.40 1.71
C VAL A 349 -24.75 1.35 1.33
N PHE A 350 -24.57 1.60 0.04
CA PHE A 350 -23.64 2.60 -0.49
C PHE A 350 -24.35 3.94 -0.63
N SER A 351 -23.91 4.94 0.14
CA SER A 351 -24.40 6.31 0.05
C SER A 351 -23.35 7.18 -0.61
N GLU A 352 -23.76 7.95 -1.62
CA GLU A 352 -22.90 8.97 -2.22
C GLU A 352 -22.64 10.09 -1.19
N ILE A 353 -21.37 10.42 -0.99
CA ILE A 353 -20.95 11.50 -0.10
C ILE A 353 -20.72 12.78 -0.92
N GLY A 354 -20.16 12.64 -2.11
CA GLY A 354 -19.85 13.73 -3.01
C GLY A 354 -18.80 13.36 -4.04
N PHE A 355 -18.30 14.33 -4.80
CA PHE A 355 -17.35 14.08 -5.88
C PHE A 355 -16.34 15.21 -6.11
N TYR A 356 -15.24 14.87 -6.75
CA TYR A 356 -14.31 15.82 -7.39
C TYR A 356 -14.54 15.82 -8.92
N PRO A 357 -14.82 16.97 -9.56
CA PRO A 357 -14.87 17.05 -11.02
C PRO A 357 -13.47 16.83 -11.61
N THR A 358 -13.39 16.13 -12.75
CA THR A 358 -12.09 15.82 -13.37
C THR A 358 -11.35 17.03 -13.92
N SER A 359 -12.05 18.16 -14.09
CA SER A 359 -11.47 19.46 -14.47
C SER A 359 -10.41 19.98 -13.48
N LEU A 360 -10.40 19.48 -12.25
CA LEU A 360 -9.36 19.75 -11.25
C LEU A 360 -8.01 19.09 -11.58
N PHE A 361 -8.01 18.07 -12.45
CA PHE A 361 -6.89 17.20 -12.70
C PHE A 361 -6.35 17.37 -14.12
N GLY A 362 -5.12 16.88 -14.36
CA GLY A 362 -4.54 16.85 -15.70
C GLY A 362 -5.24 15.83 -16.59
N SER A 363 -5.40 16.14 -17.88
CA SER A 363 -6.05 15.27 -18.87
C SER A 363 -5.38 13.90 -19.00
N THR A 364 -4.07 13.82 -18.78
CA THR A 364 -3.27 12.58 -18.78
C THR A 364 -3.12 11.97 -17.38
N GLY A 365 -3.56 12.69 -16.35
CA GLY A 365 -3.49 12.31 -14.95
C GLY A 365 -4.80 11.75 -14.43
N MET A 366 -5.23 12.22 -13.25
CA MET A 366 -6.43 11.70 -12.58
C MET A 366 -7.73 11.94 -13.37
N ALA A 367 -7.76 12.82 -14.36
CA ALA A 367 -8.92 12.94 -15.26
C ALA A 367 -9.15 11.67 -16.11
N SER A 368 -8.09 10.90 -16.36
CA SER A 368 -8.11 9.64 -17.13
C SER A 368 -8.01 8.38 -16.26
N GLY A 369 -7.93 8.54 -14.94
CA GLY A 369 -7.74 7.45 -13.99
C GLY A 369 -6.35 7.44 -13.32
N ALA A 370 -6.28 6.78 -12.17
CA ALA A 370 -5.06 6.61 -11.38
C ALA A 370 -4.15 5.53 -12.00
N ASN A 371 -2.85 5.61 -11.77
CA ASN A 371 -1.90 4.54 -12.13
C ASN A 371 -1.36 3.80 -10.90
N ARG A 372 -1.72 4.26 -9.70
CA ARG A 372 -1.36 3.67 -8.41
C ARG A 372 -2.55 3.74 -7.46
N VAL A 373 -2.73 2.70 -6.66
CA VAL A 373 -3.64 2.69 -5.52
C VAL A 373 -2.84 2.33 -4.27
N ASP A 374 -3.10 2.99 -3.15
CA ASP A 374 -2.49 2.66 -1.87
C ASP A 374 -3.61 2.42 -0.82
N PHE A 375 -3.31 1.57 0.17
CA PHE A 375 -4.14 1.26 1.34
C PHE A 375 -3.23 1.21 2.56
N GLY A 376 -3.66 1.71 3.71
CA GLY A 376 -2.84 1.72 4.91
C GLY A 376 -2.89 3.04 5.68
N GLY A 377 -1.83 3.33 6.43
CA GLY A 377 -1.80 4.45 7.37
C GLY A 377 -0.53 5.29 7.30
N GLU A 378 -0.63 6.49 7.86
CA GLU A 378 0.49 7.41 8.04
C GLU A 378 0.48 7.95 9.46
N VAL A 379 1.67 8.07 10.05
CA VAL A 379 1.88 8.78 11.30
C VAL A 379 2.99 9.79 11.14
N CYS A 380 2.91 10.82 11.96
CA CYS A 380 3.97 11.80 12.06
C CYS A 380 3.92 12.44 13.45
N ASP A 381 5.10 12.59 14.06
CA ASP A 381 5.28 13.31 15.32
C ASP A 381 6.02 14.62 15.06
N TRP A 382 5.49 15.66 15.68
CA TRP A 382 5.89 17.04 15.52
C TRP A 382 6.44 17.64 16.80
N LEU A 383 6.07 17.06 17.95
CA LEU A 383 6.49 17.52 19.26
C LEU A 383 7.90 17.04 19.58
N THR A 384 8.23 15.81 19.14
CA THR A 384 9.52 15.20 19.42
C THR A 384 10.05 14.51 18.16
N PRO A 385 10.98 15.15 17.42
CA PRO A 385 11.58 14.54 16.24
C PRO A 385 12.26 13.19 16.56
N GLY A 386 11.89 12.13 15.85
CA GLY A 386 12.44 10.78 16.03
C GLY A 386 11.64 9.87 16.97
N THR A 387 10.59 10.37 17.62
CA THR A 387 9.52 9.51 18.16
C THR A 387 8.36 9.48 17.17
N TYR A 388 7.54 8.43 17.24
CA TYR A 388 6.36 8.32 16.40
C TYR A 388 5.17 7.94 17.28
N GLY A 389 4.06 8.66 17.11
CA GLY A 389 2.79 8.32 17.75
C GLY A 389 2.26 6.97 17.28
N GLN A 390 1.19 6.50 17.93
CA GLN A 390 0.54 5.26 17.53
C GLN A 390 -0.09 5.38 16.13
N MET A 391 0.11 4.38 15.27
CA MET A 391 -0.67 4.20 14.03
C MET A 391 -1.80 3.20 14.27
N GLY A 392 -3.01 3.51 13.83
CA GLY A 392 -4.15 2.59 13.98
C GLY A 392 -4.41 2.27 15.45
N SER A 393 -4.24 1.01 15.86
CA SER A 393 -4.42 0.56 17.25
C SER A 393 -3.20 0.78 18.14
N GLY A 394 -2.06 1.16 17.57
CA GLY A 394 -0.76 1.17 18.26
C GLY A 394 -0.17 -0.23 18.50
N ARG A 395 -0.79 -1.30 17.99
CA ARG A 395 -0.24 -2.67 18.00
C ARG A 395 0.31 -3.03 16.63
N LYS A 396 1.32 -3.91 16.62
CA LYS A 396 1.86 -4.49 15.39
C LYS A 396 0.87 -5.50 14.79
N SER A 397 1.06 -5.82 13.52
CA SER A 397 0.16 -6.69 12.75
C SER A 397 0.06 -8.12 13.31
N GLU A 398 1.09 -8.62 14.00
CA GLU A 398 1.10 -9.96 14.60
C GLU A 398 0.08 -10.12 15.74
N ALA A 399 -0.43 -9.01 16.30
CA ALA A 399 -1.48 -9.05 17.31
C ALA A 399 -2.84 -9.57 16.77
N GLY A 400 -3.04 -9.54 15.45
CA GLY A 400 -4.20 -10.12 14.79
C GLY A 400 -5.52 -9.39 15.03
N PHE A 401 -6.61 -10.00 14.57
CA PHE A 401 -7.95 -9.43 14.64
C PHE A 401 -8.37 -9.13 16.09
N GLY A 402 -8.98 -7.97 16.31
CA GLY A 402 -9.37 -7.47 17.64
C GLY A 402 -8.29 -6.63 18.33
N PHE A 403 -7.04 -6.66 17.86
CA PHE A 403 -5.93 -5.97 18.50
C PHE A 403 -5.09 -5.13 17.53
N ALA A 404 -4.82 -5.64 16.33
CA ALA A 404 -4.15 -4.89 15.27
C ALA A 404 -5.16 -4.05 14.47
N ALA A 405 -4.69 -2.92 13.93
CA ALA A 405 -5.45 -2.20 12.92
C ALA A 405 -5.44 -2.96 11.59
N TYR A 406 -6.54 -2.85 10.84
CA TYR A 406 -6.68 -3.52 9.55
C TYR A 406 -7.46 -2.66 8.55
N GLN A 407 -7.21 -2.96 7.28
CA GLN A 407 -8.12 -2.68 6.18
C GLN A 407 -8.51 -4.02 5.55
N ARG A 408 -9.79 -4.18 5.23
CA ARG A 408 -10.31 -5.39 4.56
C ARG A 408 -11.17 -4.98 3.38
N ASP A 409 -11.66 -5.96 2.64
CA ASP A 409 -12.56 -5.72 1.52
C ASP A 409 -11.90 -4.76 0.47
N THR A 410 -10.57 -4.82 0.37
CA THR A 410 -9.77 -3.98 -0.51
C THR A 410 -9.93 -4.45 -1.95
N GLY A 411 -10.32 -3.55 -2.84
CA GLY A 411 -10.51 -3.86 -4.26
C GLY A 411 -10.11 -2.67 -5.13
N ALA A 412 -9.69 -2.94 -6.36
CA ALA A 412 -9.40 -1.92 -7.35
C ALA A 412 -10.01 -2.33 -8.70
N ARG A 413 -10.55 -1.35 -9.43
CA ARG A 413 -11.15 -1.54 -10.74
C ARG A 413 -10.27 -0.86 -11.79
N THR A 414 -9.83 -1.61 -12.79
CA THR A 414 -9.02 -1.10 -13.90
C THR A 414 -9.84 -0.89 -15.16
N PHE A 415 -9.32 -0.04 -16.05
CA PHE A 415 -9.75 0.17 -17.42
C PHE A 415 -8.49 0.24 -18.31
N SER A 416 -8.53 -0.39 -19.49
CA SER A 416 -7.38 -0.38 -20.42
C SER A 416 -7.52 0.72 -21.46
N LEU A 417 -6.48 1.54 -21.62
CA LEU A 417 -6.41 2.57 -22.66
C LEU A 417 -5.96 2.01 -24.03
N VAL A 418 -5.52 0.74 -24.09
CA VAL A 418 -4.94 0.12 -25.30
C VAL A 418 -6.02 -0.53 -26.20
N GLY A 419 -7.31 -0.33 -25.93
CA GLY A 419 -8.43 -1.00 -26.62
C GLY A 419 -9.44 -0.09 -27.31
N LEU A 420 -9.06 1.12 -27.77
CA LEU A 420 -9.97 2.02 -28.49
C LEU A 420 -9.88 1.94 -30.03
N GLU A 421 -9.39 0.83 -30.57
CA GLU A 421 -9.77 0.38 -31.91
C GLU A 421 -10.10 -1.12 -31.80
N GLU A 422 -11.37 -1.46 -32.04
CA GLU A 422 -11.96 -2.81 -32.13
C GLU A 422 -12.02 -3.65 -30.82
N ASP A 423 -13.19 -3.65 -30.17
CA ASP A 423 -14.03 -4.87 -30.10
C ASP A 423 -15.25 -4.69 -29.18
N SER A 424 -16.38 -4.42 -29.81
CA SER A 424 -17.71 -4.70 -29.26
C SER A 424 -17.97 -6.20 -29.34
N ALA A 425 -17.63 -6.97 -28.30
CA ALA A 425 -18.41 -8.11 -27.79
C ALA A 425 -17.62 -8.96 -26.79
N THR A 426 -18.36 -9.43 -25.77
CA THR A 426 -18.05 -10.51 -24.80
C THR A 426 -17.46 -10.08 -23.46
N GLY A 427 -18.36 -9.88 -22.51
CA GLY A 427 -18.05 -9.76 -21.09
C GLY A 427 -17.61 -11.10 -20.49
N ARG A 428 -16.46 -11.10 -19.80
CA ARG A 428 -16.15 -12.04 -18.72
C ARG A 428 -15.34 -11.35 -17.63
N HIS A 429 -15.84 -11.47 -16.40
CA HIS A 429 -15.25 -10.97 -15.17
C HIS A 429 -14.20 -11.96 -14.64
N HIS A 430 -13.07 -11.44 -14.14
CA HIS A 430 -12.10 -12.21 -13.34
C HIS A 430 -12.14 -11.74 -11.88
N ALA A 431 -12.18 -12.71 -10.96
CA ALA A 431 -12.31 -12.54 -9.52
C ALA A 431 -10.98 -12.19 -8.81
N PRO A 432 -10.99 -11.47 -7.67
CA PRO A 432 -9.79 -11.15 -6.90
C PRO A 432 -9.45 -12.23 -5.86
N LEU A 433 -8.14 -12.44 -5.63
CA LEU A 433 -7.58 -13.35 -4.62
C LEU A 433 -6.88 -12.53 -3.52
N ASN A 434 -7.24 -12.81 -2.26
CA ASN A 434 -6.74 -12.18 -1.04
C ASN A 434 -5.28 -12.51 -0.73
N ALA A 435 -4.54 -11.58 -0.10
CA ALA A 435 -3.20 -11.81 0.46
C ALA A 435 -2.99 -11.09 1.81
N HIS A 436 -2.25 -11.74 2.70
CA HIS A 436 -1.72 -11.25 3.99
C HIS A 436 -0.30 -11.83 4.23
N PRO A 437 0.50 -11.31 5.19
CA PRO A 437 1.87 -10.85 4.91
C PRO A 437 3.04 -11.77 5.36
N ASN A 438 4.24 -11.30 4.99
CA ASN A 438 5.59 -11.88 5.08
C ASN A 438 6.11 -12.29 6.47
N ALA A 439 7.01 -13.29 6.47
CA ALA A 439 8.16 -13.37 7.37
C ALA A 439 9.37 -14.04 6.69
N LEU A 440 10.55 -13.42 6.83
CA LEU A 440 11.87 -14.03 6.61
C LEU A 440 12.33 -14.64 7.93
N LEU A 441 12.47 -15.97 7.98
CA LEU A 441 13.23 -16.66 9.02
C LEU A 441 14.13 -17.70 8.34
N PHE A 442 15.44 -17.59 8.60
CA PHE A 442 16.33 -18.74 8.54
C PHE A 442 16.07 -19.55 9.81
N HIS A 443 15.34 -20.66 9.69
CA HIS A 443 15.35 -21.70 10.70
C HIS A 443 16.08 -22.91 10.13
N CYS A 444 17.27 -23.18 10.66
CA CYS A 444 17.73 -24.54 10.81
C CYS A 444 16.82 -25.17 11.86
N VAL A 445 15.94 -26.10 11.46
CA VAL A 445 15.26 -26.97 12.41
C VAL A 445 16.27 -28.01 12.86
N GLN A 446 16.80 -27.82 14.05
CA GLN A 446 17.46 -28.88 14.80
C GLN A 446 16.33 -29.69 15.46
N GLU A 447 15.85 -30.73 14.79
CA GLU A 447 15.01 -31.73 15.47
C GLU A 447 15.91 -32.65 16.29
N SER A 448 15.90 -32.43 17.59
CA SER A 448 16.31 -33.42 18.58
C SER A 448 15.36 -34.62 18.50
N GLY A 449 15.84 -35.77 18.03
CA GLY A 449 15.04 -37.00 18.01
C GLY A 449 15.83 -38.23 17.57
N ASN A 450 16.38 -38.95 18.55
CA ASN A 450 16.91 -40.33 18.52
C ASN A 450 17.79 -40.79 17.34
N VAL A 451 19.04 -41.07 17.70
CA VAL A 451 19.97 -41.94 16.98
C VAL A 451 19.34 -43.34 16.87
N ASP A 452 18.86 -43.71 15.68
CA ASP A 452 18.63 -45.11 15.33
C ASP A 452 19.93 -45.70 14.75
N THR A 453 20.47 -46.69 15.44
CA THR A 453 21.77 -47.34 15.23
C THR A 453 21.78 -48.31 14.05
N ARG A 454 21.22 -47.93 12.89
CA ARG A 454 21.32 -48.75 11.66
C ARG A 454 21.74 -47.88 10.49
N GLY A 455 23.02 -47.98 10.14
CA GLY A 455 23.66 -47.28 9.03
C GLY A 455 23.04 -47.56 7.66
N ARG A 456 21.95 -46.86 7.34
CA ARG A 456 21.52 -46.61 5.97
C ARG A 456 21.37 -45.10 5.82
N GLY A 457 22.36 -44.48 5.15
CA GLY A 457 22.33 -43.06 4.84
C GLY A 457 21.06 -42.71 4.07
N ARG A 458 20.13 -42.00 4.71
CA ARG A 458 19.08 -41.29 3.99
C ARG A 458 19.74 -40.09 3.34
N ILE A 459 20.00 -40.16 2.05
CA ILE A 459 20.22 -38.97 1.22
C ILE A 459 18.98 -38.09 1.45
N CYS A 460 19.19 -36.87 1.96
CA CYS A 460 18.16 -35.88 2.20
C CYS A 460 17.32 -35.71 0.93
N ARG A 461 16.09 -36.23 0.91
CA ARG A 461 15.20 -36.16 -0.26
C ARG A 461 14.67 -34.75 -0.56
N ASN A 462 14.92 -33.76 0.30
CA ASN A 462 14.40 -32.40 0.17
C ASN A 462 15.46 -31.33 0.48
N ALA A 463 16.62 -31.38 -0.17
CA ALA A 463 17.46 -30.19 -0.28
C ALA A 463 16.80 -29.27 -1.34
N VAL A 464 15.88 -28.41 -0.90
CA VAL A 464 15.35 -27.34 -1.75
C VAL A 464 16.45 -26.30 -1.88
N LEU A 465 17.26 -26.40 -2.94
CA LEU A 465 18.09 -25.29 -3.40
C LEU A 465 17.13 -24.13 -3.72
N ARG A 466 17.11 -23.13 -2.84
CA ARG A 466 16.24 -21.97 -3.00
C ARG A 466 16.76 -21.11 -4.16
N PHE A 467 15.85 -20.71 -5.03
CA PHE A 467 16.04 -19.91 -6.24
C PHE A 467 16.66 -18.52 -5.95
N GLN A 468 17.97 -18.44 -5.66
CA GLN A 468 18.64 -17.15 -5.51
C GLN A 468 18.74 -16.38 -6.84
N ASP A 469 18.92 -17.07 -7.96
CA ASP A 469 19.06 -16.45 -9.29
C ASP A 469 17.74 -15.87 -9.81
N CYS A 470 16.60 -16.49 -9.49
CA CYS A 470 15.29 -15.95 -9.87
C CYS A 470 14.98 -14.64 -9.15
N ARG A 471 15.59 -14.36 -7.99
CA ARG A 471 15.34 -13.13 -7.22
C ARG A 471 15.91 -11.87 -7.85
N MET A 472 16.85 -11.99 -8.79
CA MET A 472 17.31 -10.86 -9.59
C MET A 472 16.25 -10.40 -10.60
N LEU A 473 15.40 -11.31 -11.07
CA LEU A 473 14.40 -11.05 -12.11
C LEU A 473 12.97 -10.98 -11.58
N TYR A 474 12.66 -11.78 -10.55
CA TYR A 474 11.30 -12.07 -10.10
C TYR A 474 11.18 -11.94 -8.59
N ALA A 475 10.04 -11.41 -8.15
CA ALA A 475 9.72 -11.30 -6.72
C ALA A 475 9.53 -12.70 -6.08
N ARG A 476 9.76 -12.80 -4.77
CA ARG A 476 9.75 -14.06 -4.03
C ARG A 476 8.41 -14.78 -4.09
N GLU A 477 7.32 -14.02 -4.18
CA GLU A 477 5.95 -14.53 -4.26
C GLU A 477 5.66 -15.19 -5.61
N MET A 478 6.53 -15.00 -6.61
CA MET A 478 6.41 -15.58 -7.95
C MET A 478 7.01 -17.00 -8.04
N GLU A 479 7.84 -17.40 -7.08
CA GLU A 479 8.57 -18.67 -7.07
C GLU A 479 7.62 -19.88 -7.25
N ASN A 480 6.45 -19.85 -6.59
CA ASN A 480 5.46 -20.94 -6.69
C ASN A 480 4.79 -21.04 -8.06
N THR A 481 4.56 -19.91 -8.72
CA THR A 481 3.98 -19.89 -10.07
C THR A 481 5.03 -20.33 -11.09
N LEU A 482 6.27 -19.88 -10.92
CA LEU A 482 7.40 -20.31 -11.73
C LEU A 482 7.62 -21.83 -11.64
N ALA A 483 7.57 -22.39 -10.42
CA ALA A 483 7.69 -23.82 -10.18
C ALA A 483 6.60 -24.66 -10.87
N LYS A 484 5.41 -24.10 -11.10
CA LYS A 484 4.33 -24.77 -11.85
C LYS A 484 4.58 -24.81 -13.35
N LEU A 485 5.43 -23.92 -13.88
CA LEU A 485 5.78 -23.88 -15.30
C LEU A 485 6.93 -24.86 -15.64
N ALA A 486 7.79 -25.17 -14.67
CA ALA A 486 8.95 -26.05 -14.85
C ALA A 486 8.59 -27.45 -15.42
N PRO A 487 7.57 -28.17 -14.93
CA PRO A 487 7.23 -29.50 -15.48
C PRO A 487 6.77 -29.45 -16.95
N LEU A 488 6.14 -28.35 -17.35
CA LEU A 488 5.68 -28.16 -18.72
C LEU A 488 6.88 -27.93 -19.66
N LEU A 489 7.85 -27.12 -19.23
CA LEU A 489 9.09 -26.87 -19.95
C LEU A 489 9.95 -28.14 -20.04
N GLU A 490 10.16 -28.85 -18.93
CA GLU A 490 10.89 -30.12 -18.90
C GLU A 490 10.27 -31.15 -19.87
N GLY A 491 8.93 -31.22 -19.91
CA GLY A 491 8.22 -32.12 -20.82
C GLY A 491 8.48 -31.80 -22.30
N ILE A 492 8.66 -30.52 -22.63
CA ILE A 492 9.06 -30.08 -23.97
C ILE A 492 10.54 -30.46 -24.21
N PHE A 493 11.42 -30.16 -23.27
CA PHE A 493 12.87 -30.38 -23.40
C PHE A 493 13.23 -31.86 -23.53
N ARG A 494 12.59 -32.76 -22.76
CA ARG A 494 12.75 -34.22 -22.89
C ARG A 494 12.47 -34.69 -24.32
N LYS A 495 11.49 -34.07 -24.99
CA LYS A 495 11.08 -34.43 -26.35
C LYS A 495 12.07 -33.93 -27.41
N VAL A 496 12.73 -32.80 -27.13
CA VAL A 496 13.86 -32.29 -27.92
C VAL A 496 15.07 -33.21 -27.77
N MET A 497 15.43 -33.58 -26.53
CA MET A 497 16.58 -34.46 -26.24
C MET A 497 16.41 -35.89 -26.75
N GLN A 498 15.18 -36.39 -26.87
CA GLN A 498 14.88 -37.64 -27.57
C GLN A 498 15.09 -37.55 -29.10
N GLY A 499 15.60 -36.42 -29.62
CA GLY A 499 15.96 -36.23 -31.02
C GLY A 499 14.76 -36.06 -31.95
N GLY A 500 13.62 -35.62 -31.41
CA GLY A 500 12.27 -35.79 -31.96
C GLY A 500 12.18 -35.89 -33.49
N HIS A 501 11.70 -37.05 -33.95
CA HIS A 501 11.71 -37.47 -35.36
C HIS A 501 11.27 -36.37 -36.35
N LEU A 502 10.19 -35.66 -36.02
CA LEU A 502 9.60 -34.63 -36.87
C LEU A 502 10.06 -33.22 -36.47
N SER A 503 10.34 -32.97 -35.18
CA SER A 503 10.66 -31.63 -34.64
C SER A 503 11.98 -31.05 -35.12
N ARG A 504 12.84 -31.87 -35.75
CA ARG A 504 14.07 -31.41 -36.40
C ARG A 504 13.83 -30.66 -37.72
N PHE A 505 12.62 -30.74 -38.28
CA PHE A 505 12.30 -30.08 -39.54
C PHE A 505 11.43 -28.85 -39.30
N ASN A 506 11.77 -27.74 -39.95
CA ASN A 506 11.05 -26.47 -39.76
C ASN A 506 9.54 -26.55 -40.03
N TRP A 507 9.10 -27.42 -40.93
CA TRP A 507 7.69 -27.62 -41.26
C TRP A 507 6.90 -28.28 -40.12
N SER A 508 7.55 -28.92 -39.14
CA SER A 508 6.87 -29.61 -38.04
C SER A 508 6.04 -28.67 -37.19
N ARG A 509 6.35 -27.37 -37.20
CA ARG A 509 5.64 -26.32 -36.46
C ARG A 509 4.17 -26.19 -36.85
N PHE A 510 3.81 -26.57 -38.09
CA PHE A 510 2.45 -26.46 -38.62
C PHE A 510 1.55 -27.64 -38.24
N PHE A 511 2.10 -28.72 -37.71
CA PHE A 511 1.33 -29.90 -37.33
C PHE A 511 0.73 -29.78 -35.93
N LEU A 512 -0.48 -30.30 -35.73
CA LEU A 512 -1.18 -30.31 -34.43
C LEU A 512 -0.66 -31.41 -33.49
N THR A 513 0.65 -31.49 -33.31
CA THR A 513 1.27 -32.49 -32.43
C THR A 513 1.08 -32.14 -30.95
N LYS A 514 1.13 -33.14 -30.07
CA LYS A 514 1.15 -32.92 -28.60
C LYS A 514 2.31 -32.01 -28.18
N ALA A 515 3.46 -32.10 -28.87
CA ALA A 515 4.63 -31.25 -28.61
C ALA A 515 4.32 -29.78 -28.91
N ASN A 516 3.76 -29.48 -30.08
CA ASN A 516 3.42 -28.12 -30.48
C ASN A 516 2.30 -27.52 -29.62
N LYS A 517 1.33 -28.33 -29.18
CA LYS A 517 0.30 -27.92 -28.22
C LYS A 517 0.90 -27.55 -26.86
N SER A 518 1.79 -28.39 -26.33
CA SER A 518 2.51 -28.11 -25.07
C SER A 518 3.39 -26.85 -25.19
N LEU A 519 4.10 -26.68 -26.32
CA LEU A 519 4.92 -25.51 -26.58
C LEU A 519 4.08 -24.22 -26.64
N LYS A 520 2.94 -24.25 -27.35
CA LYS A 520 2.02 -23.11 -27.40
C LYS A 520 1.50 -22.75 -26.01
N SER A 521 1.05 -23.75 -25.25
CA SER A 521 0.56 -23.55 -23.87
C SER A 521 1.64 -22.99 -22.94
N PHE A 522 2.89 -23.44 -23.09
CA PHE A 522 4.01 -22.91 -22.34
C PHE A 522 4.27 -21.44 -22.70
N LYS A 523 4.37 -21.10 -23.99
CA LYS A 523 4.61 -19.72 -24.45
C LYS A 523 3.55 -18.75 -23.93
N GLU A 524 2.27 -19.14 -23.96
CA GLU A 524 1.17 -18.32 -23.44
C GLU A 524 1.30 -18.07 -21.92
N GLN A 525 1.54 -19.13 -21.15
CA GLN A 525 1.70 -19.02 -19.69
C GLN A 525 2.98 -18.26 -19.31
N TRP A 526 4.07 -18.48 -20.05
CA TRP A 526 5.35 -17.82 -19.85
C TRP A 526 5.27 -16.32 -20.12
N ASN A 527 4.61 -15.92 -21.21
CA ASN A 527 4.37 -14.52 -21.53
C ASN A 527 3.53 -13.83 -20.44
N LYS A 528 2.47 -14.51 -19.97
CA LYS A 528 1.64 -13.99 -18.87
C LYS A 528 2.46 -13.79 -17.59
N PHE A 529 3.23 -14.80 -17.19
CA PHE A 529 4.06 -14.74 -16.00
C PHE A 529 5.05 -13.56 -16.01
N ASN A 530 5.71 -13.30 -17.16
CA ASN A 530 6.66 -12.20 -17.28
C ASN A 530 6.00 -10.82 -17.32
N LYS A 531 4.79 -10.70 -17.85
CA LYS A 531 3.99 -9.46 -17.74
C LYS A 531 3.59 -9.18 -16.30
N ASP A 532 3.19 -10.21 -15.55
CA ASP A 532 2.87 -10.09 -14.11
C ASP A 532 4.12 -9.67 -13.31
N ALA A 533 5.31 -10.17 -13.69
CA ALA A 533 6.57 -9.77 -13.08
C ALA A 533 6.94 -8.31 -13.37
N LEU A 534 6.74 -7.84 -14.60
CA LEU A 534 6.95 -6.44 -14.98
C LEU A 534 6.02 -5.51 -14.18
N ALA A 535 4.73 -5.83 -14.10
CA ALA A 535 3.76 -5.06 -13.31
C ALA A 535 4.18 -4.97 -11.84
N ARG A 536 4.68 -6.08 -11.27
CA ARG A 536 5.20 -6.11 -9.90
C ARG A 536 6.50 -5.32 -9.71
N ALA A 537 7.38 -5.29 -10.70
CA ALA A 537 8.59 -4.50 -10.64
C ALA A 537 8.26 -3.00 -10.50
N PHE A 538 7.31 -2.53 -11.31
CA PHE A 538 6.73 -1.19 -11.18
C PHE A 538 6.04 -1.00 -9.84
N TYR A 539 5.32 -2.02 -9.36
CA TYR A 539 4.68 -2.03 -8.05
C TYR A 539 5.62 -1.73 -6.89
N ALA A 540 6.77 -2.38 -6.88
CA ALA A 540 7.71 -2.29 -5.78
C ALA A 540 8.61 -1.04 -5.87
N GLY A 541 8.45 -0.19 -6.89
CA GLY A 541 9.42 0.87 -7.22
C GLY A 541 10.82 0.33 -7.53
N SER A 542 10.92 -0.98 -7.83
CA SER A 542 12.17 -1.69 -8.09
C SER A 542 12.47 -1.67 -9.59
N ARG A 543 13.75 -1.70 -9.95
CA ARG A 543 14.16 -1.71 -11.36
C ARG A 543 14.98 -2.96 -11.72
N PRO A 544 14.38 -4.17 -11.61
CA PRO A 544 15.02 -5.40 -12.03
C PRO A 544 15.24 -5.41 -13.55
N PRO A 545 16.19 -6.21 -14.06
CA PRO A 545 16.55 -6.24 -15.49
C PRO A 545 15.37 -6.48 -16.45
N ILE A 546 14.32 -7.17 -16.00
CA ILE A 546 13.09 -7.37 -16.77
C ILE A 546 12.43 -6.05 -17.20
N VAL A 547 12.54 -4.97 -16.40
CA VAL A 547 12.02 -3.64 -16.76
C VAL A 547 12.74 -3.07 -17.97
N ASP A 548 14.07 -3.14 -18.00
CA ASP A 548 14.85 -2.58 -19.10
C ASP A 548 14.75 -3.46 -20.37
N LEU A 549 14.58 -4.78 -20.22
CA LEU A 549 14.27 -5.69 -21.33
C LEU A 549 12.91 -5.34 -21.98
N TYR A 550 11.87 -5.09 -21.19
CA TYR A 550 10.57 -4.66 -21.73
C TYR A 550 10.61 -3.26 -22.35
N LYS A 551 11.47 -2.35 -21.85
CA LYS A 551 11.74 -1.06 -22.53
C LYS A 551 12.42 -1.26 -23.89
N ALA A 552 13.37 -2.20 -23.98
CA ALA A 552 14.02 -2.53 -25.25
C ALA A 552 13.01 -3.07 -26.27
N VAL A 553 12.02 -3.87 -25.84
CA VAL A 553 10.89 -4.27 -26.70
C VAL A 553 10.05 -3.06 -27.13
N ALA A 554 9.67 -2.19 -26.20
CA ALA A 554 8.85 -1.01 -26.49
C ALA A 554 9.54 -0.02 -27.46
N SER A 555 10.87 0.07 -27.41
CA SER A 555 11.67 0.88 -28.34
C SER A 555 11.90 0.23 -29.71
N GLY A 556 11.46 -1.02 -29.90
CA GLY A 556 11.73 -1.78 -31.13
C GLY A 556 13.15 -2.34 -31.26
N THR A 557 13.97 -2.23 -30.21
CA THR A 557 15.36 -2.74 -30.21
C THR A 557 15.42 -4.26 -30.25
N ILE A 558 14.48 -4.93 -29.57
CA ILE A 558 14.35 -6.40 -29.57
C ILE A 558 12.89 -6.81 -29.79
N SER A 559 12.65 -8.01 -30.31
CA SER A 559 11.30 -8.56 -30.44
C SER A 559 10.80 -9.13 -29.10
N GLN A 560 9.48 -9.29 -28.97
CA GLN A 560 8.89 -9.96 -27.80
C GLN A 560 9.35 -11.41 -27.67
N ASP A 561 9.58 -12.11 -28.79
CA ASP A 561 10.12 -13.48 -28.77
C ASP A 561 11.56 -13.49 -28.22
N HIS A 562 12.41 -12.53 -28.61
CA HIS A 562 13.78 -12.42 -28.07
C HIS A 562 13.76 -12.18 -26.56
N LEU A 563 12.85 -11.33 -26.07
CA LEU A 563 12.67 -11.09 -24.64
C LEU A 563 12.24 -12.36 -23.91
N LEU A 564 11.23 -13.07 -24.40
CA LEU A 564 10.71 -14.27 -23.74
C LEU A 564 11.72 -15.42 -23.72
N HIS A 565 12.50 -15.59 -24.79
CA HIS A 565 13.61 -16.56 -24.82
C HIS A 565 14.72 -16.16 -23.84
N THR A 566 15.13 -14.88 -23.83
CA THR A 566 16.15 -14.42 -22.86
C THR A 566 15.70 -14.67 -21.41
N LEU A 567 14.42 -14.42 -21.12
CA LEU A 567 13.86 -14.62 -19.79
C LEU A 567 13.68 -16.09 -19.43
N ASP A 568 13.52 -17.01 -20.39
CA ASP A 568 13.47 -18.46 -20.09
C ASP A 568 14.87 -19.06 -19.88
N GLU A 569 15.87 -18.61 -20.64
CA GLU A 569 17.25 -19.07 -20.53
C GLU A 569 17.85 -18.75 -19.15
N ILE A 570 17.61 -17.54 -18.63
CA ILE A 570 18.21 -17.10 -17.35
C ILE A 570 17.84 -18.01 -16.15
N PRO A 571 16.55 -18.30 -15.86
CA PRO A 571 16.16 -19.12 -14.73
C PRO A 571 16.20 -20.62 -15.01
N PHE A 572 15.89 -21.10 -16.22
CA PHE A 572 15.76 -22.54 -16.47
C PHE A 572 17.06 -23.18 -16.96
N ALA A 573 17.79 -22.54 -17.89
CA ALA A 573 19.03 -23.12 -18.40
C ALA A 573 20.14 -23.12 -17.32
N ASN A 574 20.25 -22.04 -16.53
CA ASN A 574 21.28 -21.93 -15.50
C ASN A 574 21.00 -22.80 -14.25
N LEU A 575 19.72 -23.00 -13.90
CA LEU A 575 19.35 -23.77 -12.73
C LEU A 575 19.59 -25.28 -12.94
N ASP A 576 19.19 -25.81 -14.10
CA ASP A 576 19.37 -27.24 -14.41
C ASP A 576 20.85 -27.63 -14.46
N VAL A 577 21.69 -26.76 -15.02
CA VAL A 577 23.14 -26.94 -15.04
C VAL A 577 23.71 -26.92 -13.62
N THR A 578 23.31 -25.97 -12.79
CA THR A 578 23.80 -25.87 -11.40
C THR A 578 23.36 -27.06 -10.54
N LEU A 579 22.10 -27.50 -10.69
CA LEU A 579 21.55 -28.70 -10.06
C LEU A 579 22.26 -29.98 -10.53
N GLY A 580 22.74 -30.01 -11.77
CA GLY A 580 23.58 -31.08 -12.29
C GLY A 580 24.98 -31.11 -11.69
N ALA A 581 25.61 -29.95 -11.44
CA ALA A 581 27.02 -29.86 -11.01
C ALA A 581 27.22 -30.02 -9.50
N ILE A 582 26.44 -29.30 -8.69
CA ILE A 582 26.70 -29.19 -7.24
C ILE A 582 26.66 -30.55 -6.53
N PRO A 583 25.65 -31.42 -6.76
CA PRO A 583 25.56 -32.69 -6.06
C PRO A 583 26.78 -33.60 -6.27
N TRP A 584 27.42 -33.56 -7.45
CA TRP A 584 28.61 -34.36 -7.71
C TRP A 584 29.78 -34.02 -6.79
N ASN A 585 29.92 -32.75 -6.40
CA ASN A 585 30.93 -32.35 -5.41
C ASN A 585 30.70 -33.07 -4.08
N LEU A 586 29.45 -33.11 -3.61
CA LEU A 586 29.09 -33.79 -2.37
C LEU A 586 29.26 -35.30 -2.47
N VAL A 587 28.89 -35.90 -3.62
CA VAL A 587 29.07 -37.33 -3.87
C VAL A 587 30.56 -37.70 -3.85
N PHE A 588 31.42 -36.91 -4.51
CA PHE A 588 32.85 -37.18 -4.51
C PHE A 588 33.49 -36.95 -3.13
N LEU A 589 33.10 -35.90 -2.39
CA LEU A 589 33.61 -35.68 -1.03
C LEU A 589 33.16 -36.77 -0.06
N ALA A 590 31.92 -37.23 -0.15
CA ALA A 590 31.42 -38.34 0.66
C ALA A 590 32.14 -39.67 0.34
N ALA A 591 32.59 -39.84 -0.90
CA ALA A 591 33.34 -41.01 -1.34
C ALA A 591 34.84 -40.94 -0.99
N ASN A 592 35.38 -39.75 -0.67
CA ASN A 592 36.80 -39.54 -0.36
C ASN A 592 36.94 -38.71 0.94
N PRO A 593 36.73 -39.32 2.12
CA PRO A 593 36.72 -38.62 3.41
C PRO A 593 38.04 -37.90 3.75
N GLU A 594 39.16 -38.37 3.21
CA GLU A 594 40.47 -37.72 3.35
C GLU A 594 40.47 -36.31 2.77
N HIS A 595 39.83 -36.10 1.62
CA HIS A 595 39.71 -34.80 0.97
C HIS A 595 38.72 -33.89 1.71
N GLN A 596 37.70 -34.47 2.34
CA GLN A 596 36.81 -33.73 3.23
C GLN A 596 37.57 -33.17 4.45
N CYS A 597 38.48 -33.96 5.03
CA CYS A 597 39.31 -33.49 6.16
C CYS A 597 40.22 -32.34 5.74
N TYR A 598 40.89 -32.43 4.58
CA TYR A 598 41.72 -31.34 4.07
C TYR A 598 40.94 -30.03 3.87
N ILE A 599 39.72 -30.08 3.33
CA ILE A 599 38.87 -28.89 3.19
C ILE A 599 38.48 -28.33 4.56
N LEU A 600 38.16 -29.18 5.53
CA LEU A 600 37.78 -28.71 6.88
C LEU A 600 38.94 -28.03 7.59
N ASP A 601 40.16 -28.53 7.44
CA ASP A 601 41.35 -27.92 8.00
C ASP A 601 41.71 -26.63 7.27
N GLU A 602 41.65 -26.60 5.92
CA GLU A 602 41.79 -25.38 5.12
C GLU A 602 40.81 -24.28 5.57
N VAL A 603 39.53 -24.61 5.78
CA VAL A 603 38.51 -23.65 6.24
C VAL A 603 38.84 -23.12 7.64
N ARG A 604 39.36 -23.96 8.54
CA ARG A 604 39.74 -23.54 9.90
C ARG A 604 40.92 -22.58 9.86
N GLU A 605 41.95 -22.91 9.08
CA GLU A 605 43.12 -22.06 8.88
C GLU A 605 42.74 -20.71 8.25
N TRP A 606 41.87 -20.74 7.22
CA TRP A 606 41.40 -19.53 6.56
C TRP A 606 40.70 -18.58 7.53
N LYS A 607 39.82 -19.09 8.39
CA LYS A 607 39.10 -18.29 9.41
C LYS A 607 40.02 -17.68 10.46
N GLN A 608 41.19 -18.28 10.71
CA GLN A 608 42.17 -17.77 11.66
C GLN A 608 43.18 -16.82 11.01
N SER A 609 43.23 -16.78 9.67
CA SER A 609 44.10 -15.88 8.92
C SER A 609 43.57 -14.43 8.93
N PRO A 610 44.41 -13.43 8.63
CA PRO A 610 43.97 -12.05 8.44
C PRO A 610 42.94 -11.88 7.30
N LYS A 611 42.85 -12.85 6.37
CA LYS A 611 41.83 -12.89 5.31
C LYS A 611 40.47 -13.43 5.79
N GLY A 612 40.39 -13.88 7.05
CA GLY A 612 39.21 -14.52 7.63
C GLY A 612 38.09 -13.56 8.06
N GLU A 613 38.33 -12.24 8.09
CA GLU A 613 37.29 -11.24 8.44
C GLU A 613 36.12 -11.23 7.45
N ASP A 614 36.38 -11.48 6.16
CA ASP A 614 35.35 -11.68 5.15
C ASP A 614 35.43 -13.10 4.57
N PHE A 615 34.64 -13.99 5.16
CA PHE A 615 34.58 -15.40 4.73
C PHE A 615 34.05 -15.58 3.30
N ASN A 616 33.45 -14.56 2.67
CA ASN A 616 33.03 -14.66 1.27
C ASN A 616 34.21 -14.80 0.31
N ASN A 617 35.37 -14.21 0.64
CA ASN A 617 36.56 -14.27 -0.19
C ASN A 617 37.10 -15.69 -0.36
N TYR A 618 36.85 -16.57 0.61
CA TYR A 618 37.22 -17.99 0.53
C TYR A 618 36.56 -18.70 -0.66
N PHE A 619 35.28 -18.41 -0.92
CA PHE A 619 34.53 -19.06 -2.00
C PHE A 619 34.92 -18.56 -3.39
N THR A 620 35.51 -17.37 -3.48
CA THR A 620 35.93 -16.75 -4.74
C THR A 620 37.41 -16.96 -5.06
N ASP A 621 38.21 -17.44 -4.10
CA ASP A 621 39.65 -17.66 -4.29
C ASP A 621 39.92 -18.98 -5.03
N SER A 622 40.42 -18.88 -6.25
CA SER A 622 40.74 -20.00 -7.12
C SER A 622 41.97 -20.80 -6.69
N THR A 623 42.72 -20.33 -5.69
CA THR A 623 43.91 -21.01 -5.16
C THR A 623 43.57 -22.01 -4.05
N THR A 624 42.32 -22.02 -3.57
CA THR A 624 41.86 -22.94 -2.51
C THR A 624 41.77 -24.39 -2.99
N TYR A 625 41.98 -25.30 -2.06
CA TYR A 625 41.79 -26.73 -2.26
C TYR A 625 40.33 -27.05 -2.57
N LEU A 626 39.37 -26.36 -1.93
CA LEU A 626 37.96 -26.45 -2.30
C LEU A 626 37.72 -26.13 -3.79
N SER A 627 38.33 -25.07 -4.33
CA SER A 627 38.21 -24.72 -5.75
C SER A 627 38.80 -25.78 -6.68
N ALA A 628 39.93 -26.39 -6.28
CA ALA A 628 40.52 -27.52 -7.00
C ALA A 628 39.60 -28.76 -6.98
N CYS A 629 38.95 -29.05 -5.85
CA CYS A 629 37.95 -30.12 -5.73
C CYS A 629 36.74 -29.87 -6.64
N ILE A 630 36.24 -28.63 -6.71
CA ILE A 630 35.14 -28.24 -7.60
C ILE A 630 35.53 -28.45 -9.07
N SER A 631 36.71 -28.00 -9.46
CA SER A 631 37.24 -28.17 -10.82
C SER A 631 37.40 -29.65 -11.19
N LYS A 632 37.88 -30.46 -10.24
CA LYS A 632 38.04 -31.91 -10.42
C LYS A 632 36.69 -32.62 -10.59
N SER A 633 35.68 -32.22 -9.82
CA SER A 633 34.31 -32.73 -9.95
C SER A 633 33.75 -32.46 -11.35
N SER A 634 33.84 -31.21 -11.81
CA SER A 634 33.40 -30.82 -13.17
C SER A 634 34.13 -31.56 -14.28
N ARG A 635 35.41 -31.88 -14.10
CA ARG A 635 36.17 -32.70 -15.07
C ARG A 635 35.74 -34.17 -15.08
N LEU A 636 35.39 -34.74 -13.93
CA LEU A 636 34.95 -36.14 -13.82
C LEU A 636 33.50 -36.33 -14.26
N ARG A 637 32.67 -35.31 -14.09
CA ARG A 637 31.26 -35.26 -14.45
C ARG A 637 30.99 -33.93 -15.13
N PRO A 638 31.35 -33.80 -16.43
CA PRO A 638 31.05 -32.60 -17.18
C PRO A 638 29.54 -32.41 -17.26
N LEU A 639 29.12 -31.15 -17.13
CA LEU A 639 27.71 -30.76 -17.17
C LEU A 639 27.06 -31.05 -18.51
N ALA A 640 27.83 -30.89 -19.58
CA ALA A 640 27.47 -31.28 -20.92
C ALA A 640 28.57 -32.21 -21.44
N ALA A 641 28.29 -33.51 -21.50
CA ALA A 641 29.20 -34.49 -22.10
C ALA A 641 29.43 -34.23 -23.61
N PHE A 642 28.48 -33.53 -24.24
CA PHE A 642 28.55 -33.10 -25.61
C PHE A 642 28.22 -31.61 -25.70
N SER A 643 28.86 -30.88 -26.60
CA SER A 643 28.44 -29.52 -26.91
C SER A 643 27.01 -29.50 -27.46
N VAL A 644 26.34 -28.36 -27.36
CA VAL A 644 25.10 -28.13 -28.11
C VAL A 644 25.41 -28.33 -29.60
N PRO A 645 24.58 -29.03 -30.38
CA PRO A 645 24.80 -29.19 -31.82
C PRO A 645 24.84 -27.83 -32.51
N GLN A 646 25.90 -27.60 -33.30
CA GLN A 646 26.10 -26.36 -34.04
C GLN A 646 26.24 -26.66 -35.53
N ALA A 647 25.93 -25.68 -36.37
CA ALA A 647 26.21 -25.71 -37.80
C ALA A 647 27.27 -24.67 -38.13
N ILE A 648 28.28 -25.04 -38.91
CA ILE A 648 29.35 -24.10 -39.29
C ILE A 648 28.78 -23.06 -40.28
N LEU A 649 28.89 -21.77 -39.99
CA LEU A 649 28.30 -20.72 -40.83
C LEU A 649 29.02 -20.47 -42.16
N THR A 650 30.31 -20.81 -42.21
CA THR A 650 31.20 -20.59 -43.36
C THR A 650 32.14 -21.78 -43.48
N ASP A 651 32.75 -21.99 -44.64
CA ASP A 651 33.71 -23.07 -44.81
C ASP A 651 34.86 -22.95 -43.79
N ARG A 652 35.24 -24.08 -43.17
CA ARG A 652 36.32 -24.16 -42.18
C ARG A 652 37.25 -25.30 -42.46
N VAL A 653 38.56 -25.06 -42.36
CA VAL A 653 39.57 -26.13 -42.41
C VAL A 653 40.03 -26.42 -40.99
N ILE A 654 39.83 -27.66 -40.52
CA ILE A 654 40.26 -28.12 -39.19
C ILE A 654 41.18 -29.32 -39.40
N ASN A 655 42.43 -29.24 -38.94
CA ASN A 655 43.46 -30.27 -39.14
C ASN A 655 43.61 -30.73 -40.61
N GLY A 656 43.50 -29.80 -41.56
CA GLY A 656 43.63 -30.09 -43.00
C GLY A 656 42.37 -30.64 -43.68
N TYR A 657 41.28 -30.87 -42.95
CA TYR A 657 40.00 -31.27 -43.51
C TYR A 657 39.07 -30.08 -43.72
N LEU A 658 38.50 -29.94 -44.91
CA LEU A 658 37.50 -28.93 -45.22
C LEU A 658 36.12 -29.36 -44.73
N PHE A 659 35.51 -28.54 -43.89
CA PHE A 659 34.13 -28.64 -43.44
C PHE A 659 33.32 -27.52 -44.10
N PRO A 660 32.42 -27.84 -45.04
CA PRO A 660 31.58 -26.85 -45.70
C PRO A 660 30.63 -26.14 -44.75
N ALA A 661 30.24 -24.91 -45.10
CA ALA A 661 29.15 -24.19 -44.46
C ALA A 661 27.87 -25.07 -44.39
N GLY A 662 27.19 -25.04 -43.26
CA GLY A 662 26.01 -25.85 -42.97
C GLY A 662 26.31 -27.23 -42.37
N THR A 663 27.58 -27.63 -42.26
CA THR A 663 27.94 -28.90 -41.61
C THR A 663 27.59 -28.87 -40.13
N ASN A 664 26.76 -29.82 -39.67
CA ASN A 664 26.44 -29.97 -38.26
C ASN A 664 27.56 -30.70 -37.53
N PHE A 665 27.97 -30.22 -36.36
CA PHE A 665 28.96 -30.86 -35.52
C PHE A 665 28.56 -30.79 -34.04
N ILE A 666 29.12 -31.71 -33.26
CA ILE A 666 29.01 -31.81 -31.81
C ILE A 666 30.42 -32.12 -31.30
N VAL A 667 30.87 -31.42 -30.27
CA VAL A 667 32.15 -31.68 -29.60
C VAL A 667 31.90 -32.61 -28.41
N ASP A 668 32.62 -33.72 -28.35
CA ASP A 668 32.68 -34.58 -27.17
C ASP A 668 33.64 -33.94 -26.15
N ALA A 669 33.15 -33.63 -24.95
CA ALA A 669 33.73 -32.66 -24.02
C ALA A 669 34.58 -33.26 -22.89
#